data_AF-A0A948TA48-F1
#
_entry.id   AF-A0A948TA48-F1
#
_cell.length_a   1.000
_cell.length_b   1.000
_cell.length_c   1.000
_cell.angle_alpha   90.00
_cell.angle_beta   90.00
_cell.angle_gamma   90.00
#
_symmetry.space_group_name_H-M   'P 1'
#
loop_
_entity.id
_entity.type
_entity.pdbx_description
1 polymer ?
#
loop_
_entity_poly.entity_id
_entity_poly.type
_entity_poly.pdbx_seq_one_letter_code
_entity_poly.pdbx_strand_id
1 'polypeptide(L)'
;MKNKSLYISSLSMLLLMAACADEQIAEFKVEKPANIEQYEYLNAYDALKTYVDRTANPNFKLGIALGANDFVAGGQVHSLAISNFDEMTAGNEMKYASCVSDDGTMNFYNVTNFVNEAKAAGMTIYGHTLGWHSQQNIKYLNSLIADKEVVGDGSVTNKYAYQSDFEDGNPIGGWGNNSTLEVVNEGPDGSKCLKMTNPSVVNPWEAQAAIDLPFEGGQVYYLSFKVKGSVEGSMGASFQHSADYGGRGDFPSMNITTDWTEVLVSTTAQDGADRFLFNYGAYAGSIYIDDLAIYYESNAGEVAIPVSVIEDDYSSGTPIGGWGGHTSSVVDGVCVVENPSESQSWEKQLCYEVTTPFTNGTVYFLRLKIKGTKESSIGVGFQNPNGYIGCGDFPALQVTTDWKEVTISTACTGEGATRLLFNIGAYVGTLYFDDVCLYYEKSANAIPLTPEEKKDTLTWALDNWIKGMMEATGGYVTAWDLANETVSGADDDHDGIYDLQSAENGDPTANFYWPDYLGDIDYVRILESKTRKYFAEYGGNPSDLKLFINDFNLESWWDGNMKAKSLVEWIKRWEADGVTKIDGIGTQMHVSYILNEADQKAQEDAIVNMFKILAETGKLVKISELDMGIVDKAFGTGIKTENVTFEQQQKMAEFYTFIIRKYFEIIPAEQQYGITQWCATDSPADSGWRGGEPVGLWDLNYNRKPAYEGFVNGLRGTDVE
;
A
#
# COMPACT_ATOMS: atom_id res chain seq x y z
N MET A 1 -30.15 -28.87 -73.54
CA MET A 1 -28.77 -28.84 -74.08
C MET A 1 -27.88 -29.34 -72.93
N LYS A 2 -27.14 -30.46 -72.97
CA LYS A 2 -26.03 -30.88 -73.88
C LYS A 2 -24.91 -29.81 -73.89
N ASN A 3 -23.64 -30.07 -73.57
CA ASN A 3 -22.80 -31.30 -73.58
C ASN A 3 -21.93 -31.43 -72.28
N LYS A 4 -21.42 -32.60 -71.82
CA LYS A 4 -20.27 -33.47 -72.26
C LYS A 4 -18.90 -32.74 -72.34
N SER A 5 -17.73 -33.31 -72.00
CA SER A 5 -17.22 -34.69 -71.74
C SER A 5 -16.24 -34.70 -70.53
N LEU A 6 -15.76 -35.78 -69.87
CA LEU A 6 -15.57 -37.24 -70.10
C LEU A 6 -14.26 -37.71 -70.81
N TYR A 7 -13.32 -38.25 -70.02
CA TYR A 7 -12.29 -39.27 -70.32
C TYR A 7 -12.02 -40.05 -68.99
N ILE A 8 -11.88 -41.38 -68.84
CA ILE A 8 -11.24 -42.49 -69.61
C ILE A 8 -9.71 -42.51 -69.41
N SER A 9 -9.02 -43.56 -68.94
CA SER A 9 -9.37 -44.89 -68.32
C SER A 9 -8.19 -45.37 -67.41
N SER A 10 -7.72 -46.62 -67.18
CA SER A 10 -7.90 -47.98 -67.76
C SER A 10 -7.16 -49.08 -66.94
N LEU A 11 -7.65 -50.34 -67.00
CA LEU A 11 -6.96 -51.64 -66.71
C LEU A 11 -6.47 -51.92 -65.24
N SER A 12 -6.86 -52.99 -64.51
CA SER A 12 -6.79 -54.48 -64.70
C SER A 12 -5.43 -55.09 -64.24
N MET A 13 -5.28 -56.32 -63.70
CA MET A 13 -6.16 -57.50 -63.58
C MET A 13 -5.53 -58.53 -62.59
N LEU A 14 -6.32 -59.33 -61.85
CA LEU A 14 -6.22 -60.83 -61.76
C LEU A 14 -7.29 -61.42 -60.81
N LEU A 15 -7.56 -62.73 -60.92
CA LEU A 15 -8.49 -63.50 -60.08
C LEU A 15 -7.74 -64.62 -59.35
N LEU A 16 -8.31 -65.15 -58.24
CA LEU A 16 -8.70 -66.57 -58.16
C LEU A 16 -9.62 -66.87 -56.95
N MET A 17 -10.35 -67.99 -57.04
CA MET A 17 -11.45 -68.43 -56.15
C MET A 17 -10.93 -69.13 -54.88
N ALA A 18 -11.70 -69.47 -53.84
CA ALA A 18 -13.17 -69.59 -53.63
C ALA A 18 -13.52 -69.20 -52.16
N ALA A 19 -14.72 -69.37 -51.58
CA ALA A 19 -15.94 -70.12 -51.94
C ALA A 19 -17.21 -69.46 -51.33
N CYS A 20 -18.38 -70.11 -51.44
CA CYS A 20 -19.68 -69.57 -51.01
C CYS A 20 -20.08 -69.91 -49.57
N ALA A 21 -20.66 -68.93 -48.86
CA ALA A 21 -21.67 -69.09 -47.82
C ALA A 21 -22.57 -67.84 -47.84
N ASP A 22 -23.83 -67.94 -47.38
CA ASP A 22 -24.73 -66.80 -47.30
C ASP A 22 -24.30 -65.83 -46.19
N GLU A 23 -24.39 -64.53 -46.45
CA GLU A 23 -24.22 -63.51 -45.40
C GLU A 23 -25.51 -62.67 -45.29
N GLN A 24 -26.08 -62.63 -44.09
CA GLN A 24 -27.20 -61.75 -43.78
C GLN A 24 -26.73 -60.30 -43.85
N ILE A 25 -27.55 -59.41 -44.42
CA ILE A 25 -27.35 -57.97 -44.24
C ILE A 25 -27.63 -57.68 -42.76
N ALA A 26 -26.57 -57.58 -41.96
CA ALA A 26 -26.68 -57.20 -40.56
C ALA A 26 -27.21 -55.75 -40.45
N GLU A 27 -28.22 -55.53 -39.62
CA GLU A 27 -28.57 -54.19 -39.18
C GLU A 27 -27.41 -53.63 -38.34
N PHE A 28 -26.57 -52.79 -38.95
CA PHE A 28 -25.58 -51.98 -38.21
C PHE A 28 -26.31 -50.89 -37.41
N LYS A 29 -26.95 -51.30 -36.31
CA LYS A 29 -27.29 -50.40 -35.22
C LYS A 29 -25.99 -49.95 -34.55
N VAL A 30 -25.57 -48.74 -34.90
CA VAL A 30 -24.59 -48.02 -34.10
C VAL A 30 -25.32 -47.58 -32.83
N GLU A 31 -25.15 -48.33 -31.75
CA GLU A 31 -25.62 -47.87 -30.44
C GLU A 31 -24.91 -46.57 -30.08
N LYS A 32 -25.69 -45.60 -29.60
CA LYS A 32 -25.17 -44.30 -29.17
C LYS A 32 -24.31 -44.51 -27.92
N PRO A 33 -23.14 -43.86 -27.80
CA PRO A 33 -22.39 -43.94 -26.55
C PRO A 33 -23.25 -43.36 -25.41
N ALA A 34 -23.42 -44.14 -24.35
CA ALA A 34 -24.39 -43.87 -23.28
C ALA A 34 -24.15 -42.53 -22.57
N ASN A 35 -22.92 -42.00 -22.60
CA ASN A 35 -22.59 -40.68 -22.04
C ASN A 35 -23.17 -39.50 -22.83
N ILE A 36 -23.72 -39.69 -24.04
CA ILE A 36 -24.45 -38.64 -24.77
C ILE A 36 -25.95 -38.76 -24.49
N GLU A 37 -26.49 -39.98 -24.47
CA GLU A 37 -27.93 -40.24 -24.24
C GLU A 37 -28.43 -39.66 -22.91
N GLN A 38 -27.60 -39.73 -21.86
CA GLN A 38 -27.92 -39.22 -20.52
C GLN A 38 -28.13 -37.69 -20.44
N TYR A 39 -27.58 -36.91 -21.37
CA TYR A 39 -27.69 -35.44 -21.35
C TYR A 39 -28.65 -34.88 -22.41
N GLU A 40 -29.23 -35.70 -23.29
CA GLU A 40 -30.02 -35.19 -24.42
C GLU A 40 -31.25 -34.38 -24.02
N TYR A 41 -31.83 -34.70 -22.87
CA TYR A 41 -32.99 -34.01 -22.31
C TYR A 41 -32.71 -32.51 -22.07
N LEU A 42 -31.45 -32.13 -21.82
CA LEU A 42 -31.05 -30.73 -21.64
C LEU A 42 -31.22 -29.89 -22.92
N ASN A 43 -31.32 -30.52 -24.09
CA ASN A 43 -31.64 -29.83 -25.35
C ASN A 43 -33.12 -29.42 -25.46
N ALA A 44 -34.00 -29.97 -24.62
CA ALA A 44 -35.43 -29.62 -24.61
C ALA A 44 -35.74 -28.31 -23.86
N TYR A 45 -34.76 -27.74 -23.14
CA TYR A 45 -34.93 -26.47 -22.44
C TYR A 45 -34.77 -25.25 -23.36
N ASP A 46 -35.61 -24.24 -23.17
CA ASP A 46 -35.47 -22.90 -23.78
C ASP A 46 -34.30 -22.12 -23.16
N ALA A 47 -34.07 -20.91 -23.63
CA ALA A 47 -33.01 -20.01 -23.15
C ALA A 47 -33.34 -19.43 -21.76
N LEU A 48 -32.36 -19.37 -20.85
CA LEU A 48 -32.62 -19.16 -19.41
C LEU A 48 -33.57 -18.00 -19.06
N LYS A 49 -33.38 -16.82 -19.68
CA LYS A 49 -34.22 -15.63 -19.43
C LYS A 49 -35.71 -15.76 -19.79
N THR A 50 -36.14 -16.81 -20.48
CA THR A 50 -37.56 -17.10 -20.73
C THR A 50 -38.27 -17.75 -19.54
N TYR A 51 -37.53 -18.21 -18.53
CA TYR A 51 -38.09 -18.81 -17.31
C TYR A 51 -38.28 -17.83 -16.16
N VAL A 52 -37.73 -16.61 -16.26
CA VAL A 52 -37.97 -15.52 -15.30
C VAL A 52 -39.40 -15.01 -15.49
N ASP A 53 -40.25 -15.10 -14.46
CA ASP A 53 -41.56 -14.44 -14.50
C ASP A 53 -41.41 -12.91 -14.41
N ARG A 54 -41.51 -12.24 -15.56
CA ARG A 54 -41.51 -10.78 -15.67
C ARG A 54 -42.80 -10.12 -15.20
N THR A 55 -43.82 -10.91 -14.82
CA THR A 55 -45.08 -10.40 -14.25
C THR A 55 -44.92 -10.13 -12.77
N ALA A 56 -44.36 -11.08 -12.01
CA ALA A 56 -43.93 -10.88 -10.63
C ALA A 56 -42.70 -9.96 -10.55
N ASN A 57 -41.68 -10.21 -11.39
CA ASN A 57 -40.35 -9.62 -11.25
C ASN A 57 -39.94 -8.83 -12.52
N PRO A 58 -40.62 -7.71 -12.84
CA PRO A 58 -40.42 -6.97 -14.10
C PRO A 58 -39.05 -6.31 -14.23
N ASN A 59 -38.39 -5.98 -13.11
CA ASN A 59 -37.10 -5.30 -13.09
C ASN A 59 -35.89 -6.25 -12.97
N PHE A 60 -36.12 -7.51 -12.58
CA PHE A 60 -35.08 -8.50 -12.29
C PHE A 60 -34.17 -8.74 -13.49
N LYS A 61 -32.86 -8.83 -13.23
CA LYS A 61 -31.81 -9.08 -14.21
C LYS A 61 -31.23 -10.48 -14.06
N LEU A 62 -31.37 -11.30 -15.10
CA LEU A 62 -30.58 -12.51 -15.23
C LEU A 62 -29.28 -12.18 -15.95
N GLY A 63 -28.14 -12.29 -15.28
CA GLY A 63 -26.83 -11.88 -15.79
C GLY A 63 -25.83 -13.01 -15.99
N ILE A 64 -24.79 -12.73 -16.77
CA ILE A 64 -23.63 -13.60 -16.98
C ILE A 64 -22.33 -12.79 -16.89
N ALA A 65 -21.29 -13.36 -16.30
CA ALA A 65 -19.95 -12.79 -16.34
C ALA A 65 -19.08 -13.46 -17.40
N LEU A 66 -18.45 -12.64 -18.24
CA LEU A 66 -17.61 -13.08 -19.37
C LEU A 66 -16.41 -12.15 -19.54
N GLY A 67 -15.39 -12.60 -20.27
CA GLY A 67 -14.36 -11.70 -20.82
C GLY A 67 -15.01 -10.73 -21.79
N ALA A 68 -14.84 -9.42 -21.58
CA ALA A 68 -15.46 -8.41 -22.43
C ALA A 68 -14.91 -8.47 -23.86
N ASN A 69 -13.62 -8.82 -24.01
CA ASN A 69 -13.00 -9.04 -25.33
C ASN A 69 -13.64 -10.21 -26.10
N ASP A 70 -13.99 -11.32 -25.43
CA ASP A 70 -14.63 -12.48 -26.07
C ASP A 70 -16.08 -12.18 -26.50
N PHE A 71 -16.80 -11.37 -25.70
CA PHE A 71 -18.13 -10.89 -26.07
C PHE A 71 -18.09 -9.93 -27.27
N VAL A 72 -17.10 -9.03 -27.34
CA VAL A 72 -16.88 -8.09 -28.47
C VAL A 72 -16.36 -8.82 -29.72
N ALA A 73 -15.63 -9.93 -29.57
CA ALA A 73 -15.22 -10.78 -30.69
C ALA A 73 -16.41 -11.53 -31.36
N GLY A 74 -17.57 -11.59 -30.71
CA GLY A 74 -18.80 -12.14 -31.27
C GLY A 74 -18.90 -13.67 -31.13
N GLY A 75 -19.36 -14.32 -32.19
CA GLY A 75 -19.43 -15.79 -32.27
C GLY A 75 -20.29 -16.43 -31.18
N GLN A 76 -19.80 -17.54 -30.61
CA GLN A 76 -20.56 -18.40 -29.71
C GLN A 76 -20.77 -17.78 -28.31
N VAL A 77 -19.74 -17.12 -27.76
CA VAL A 77 -19.80 -16.43 -26.44
C VAL A 77 -20.86 -15.33 -26.47
N HIS A 78 -20.78 -14.45 -27.46
CA HIS A 78 -21.78 -13.40 -27.68
C HIS A 78 -23.19 -13.98 -27.89
N SER A 79 -23.33 -14.97 -28.78
CA SER A 79 -24.64 -15.58 -29.08
C SER A 79 -25.29 -16.19 -27.84
N LEU A 80 -24.51 -16.86 -26.99
CA LEU A 80 -24.96 -17.46 -25.73
C LEU A 80 -25.41 -16.39 -24.72
N ALA A 81 -24.64 -15.31 -24.57
CA ALA A 81 -24.98 -14.17 -23.71
C ALA A 81 -26.31 -13.55 -24.11
N ILE A 82 -26.42 -13.06 -25.36
CA ILE A 82 -27.61 -12.33 -25.83
C ILE A 82 -28.88 -13.20 -25.85
N SER A 83 -28.75 -14.52 -26.02
CA SER A 83 -29.91 -15.42 -26.03
C SER A 83 -30.39 -15.80 -24.64
N ASN A 84 -29.49 -15.98 -23.66
CA ASN A 84 -29.85 -16.52 -22.34
C ASN A 84 -30.00 -15.47 -21.24
N PHE A 85 -29.39 -14.28 -21.39
CA PHE A 85 -29.25 -13.30 -20.31
C PHE A 85 -29.73 -11.90 -20.71
N ASP A 86 -30.06 -11.08 -19.71
CA ASP A 86 -30.48 -9.68 -19.85
C ASP A 86 -29.32 -8.70 -19.62
N GLU A 87 -28.35 -9.11 -18.81
CA GLU A 87 -27.27 -8.30 -18.25
C GLU A 87 -25.91 -9.00 -18.39
N MET A 88 -24.82 -8.25 -18.49
CA MET A 88 -23.46 -8.79 -18.46
C MET A 88 -22.56 -8.03 -17.47
N THR A 89 -21.72 -8.78 -16.74
CA THR A 89 -20.58 -8.26 -15.98
C THR A 89 -19.29 -8.52 -16.76
N ALA A 90 -18.39 -7.53 -16.86
CA ALA A 90 -17.06 -7.73 -17.44
C ALA A 90 -16.12 -8.39 -16.42
N GLY A 91 -15.51 -9.53 -16.74
CA GLY A 91 -14.71 -10.30 -15.79
C GLY A 91 -13.48 -9.56 -15.25
N ASN A 92 -12.75 -8.82 -16.11
CA ASN A 92 -11.61 -8.01 -15.68
C ASN A 92 -11.58 -6.59 -16.29
N GLU A 93 -12.17 -6.35 -17.45
CA GLU A 93 -11.92 -5.13 -18.24
C GLU A 93 -12.43 -3.83 -17.59
N MET A 94 -13.25 -3.90 -16.54
CA MET A 94 -13.71 -2.75 -15.74
C MET A 94 -12.95 -2.57 -14.41
N LYS A 95 -11.91 -3.37 -14.13
CA LYS A 95 -11.08 -3.26 -12.91
C LYS A 95 -9.93 -2.26 -13.08
N TYR A 96 -9.43 -1.74 -11.96
CA TYR A 96 -8.38 -0.71 -11.91
C TYR A 96 -7.12 -1.10 -12.69
N ALA A 97 -6.48 -2.25 -12.38
CA ALA A 97 -5.25 -2.68 -13.06
C ALA A 97 -5.44 -3.02 -14.56
N SER A 98 -6.67 -3.25 -15.03
CA SER A 98 -6.97 -3.43 -16.46
C SER A 98 -6.95 -2.12 -17.25
N CYS A 99 -7.04 -0.98 -16.55
CA CYS A 99 -7.17 0.34 -17.13
C CYS A 99 -6.02 1.29 -16.77
N VAL A 100 -5.36 1.13 -15.62
CA VAL A 100 -4.36 2.07 -15.08
C VAL A 100 -2.94 1.49 -15.17
N SER A 101 -2.09 2.18 -15.94
CA SER A 101 -0.70 1.81 -16.19
C SER A 101 0.24 2.20 -15.04
N ASP A 102 1.45 1.65 -15.01
CA ASP A 102 2.48 1.89 -13.99
C ASP A 102 2.93 3.35 -13.84
N ASP A 103 2.66 4.18 -14.85
CA ASP A 103 2.95 5.63 -14.90
C ASP A 103 1.70 6.50 -14.65
N GLY A 104 0.56 5.88 -14.29
CA GLY A 104 -0.73 6.53 -14.11
C GLY A 104 -1.54 6.71 -15.40
N THR A 105 -1.02 6.35 -16.57
CA THR A 105 -1.75 6.47 -17.84
C THR A 105 -2.98 5.56 -17.83
N MET A 106 -4.16 6.17 -17.89
CA MET A 106 -5.44 5.46 -17.92
C MET A 106 -5.93 5.20 -19.35
N ASN A 107 -6.41 3.99 -19.62
CA ASN A 107 -6.93 3.59 -20.92
C ASN A 107 -8.25 2.80 -20.79
N PHE A 108 -9.36 3.42 -21.18
CA PHE A 108 -10.71 2.84 -21.11
C PHE A 108 -11.25 2.36 -22.47
N TYR A 109 -10.39 2.17 -23.48
CA TYR A 109 -10.81 1.77 -24.84
C TYR A 109 -11.61 0.47 -24.85
N ASN A 110 -11.17 -0.54 -24.09
CA ASN A 110 -11.86 -1.84 -24.00
C ASN A 110 -13.23 -1.71 -23.30
N VAL A 111 -13.33 -0.88 -22.25
CA VAL A 111 -14.59 -0.55 -21.57
C VAL A 111 -15.58 0.09 -22.55
N THR A 112 -15.13 1.11 -23.30
CA THR A 112 -15.97 1.83 -24.26
C THR A 112 -16.45 0.91 -25.39
N ASN A 113 -15.60 0.02 -25.90
CA ASN A 113 -15.99 -0.97 -26.90
C ASN A 113 -17.03 -1.97 -26.38
N PHE A 114 -16.80 -2.51 -25.17
CA PHE A 114 -17.74 -3.41 -24.51
C PHE A 114 -19.12 -2.76 -24.28
N VAL A 115 -19.14 -1.52 -23.78
CA VAL A 115 -20.36 -0.73 -23.58
C VAL A 115 -21.11 -0.52 -24.89
N ASN A 116 -20.40 -0.19 -25.97
CA ASN A 116 -21.02 -0.01 -27.29
C ASN A 116 -21.61 -1.32 -27.84
N GLU A 117 -20.92 -2.45 -27.70
CA GLU A 117 -21.41 -3.75 -28.20
C GLU A 117 -22.59 -4.28 -27.37
N ALA A 118 -22.53 -4.20 -26.03
CA ALA A 118 -23.65 -4.58 -25.17
C ALA A 118 -24.90 -3.75 -25.47
N LYS A 119 -24.72 -2.45 -25.73
CA LYS A 119 -25.77 -1.51 -26.14
C LYS A 119 -26.33 -1.80 -27.54
N ALA A 120 -25.49 -2.26 -28.47
CA ALA A 120 -25.94 -2.71 -29.79
C ALA A 120 -26.71 -4.04 -29.72
N ALA A 121 -26.28 -4.96 -28.84
CA ALA A 121 -26.93 -6.23 -28.54
C ALA A 121 -28.22 -6.09 -27.69
N GLY A 122 -28.42 -4.94 -27.03
CA GLY A 122 -29.57 -4.69 -26.16
C GLY A 122 -29.45 -5.30 -24.75
N MET A 123 -28.24 -5.64 -24.31
CA MET A 123 -27.97 -6.09 -22.93
C MET A 123 -27.67 -4.91 -22.01
N THR A 124 -28.15 -4.96 -20.76
CA THR A 124 -27.64 -4.05 -19.71
C THR A 124 -26.25 -4.51 -19.25
N ILE A 125 -25.52 -3.62 -18.60
CA ILE A 125 -24.24 -3.96 -17.96
C ILE A 125 -24.37 -3.74 -16.47
N TYR A 126 -23.83 -4.70 -15.72
CA TYR A 126 -23.47 -4.51 -14.32
C TYR A 126 -21.98 -4.19 -14.25
N GLY A 127 -21.64 -2.99 -13.80
CA GLY A 127 -20.26 -2.51 -13.75
C GLY A 127 -19.51 -3.15 -12.58
N HIS A 128 -18.37 -3.79 -12.88
CA HIS A 128 -17.72 -4.74 -11.96
C HIS A 128 -17.33 -4.10 -10.62
N THR A 129 -16.32 -3.23 -10.55
CA THR A 129 -15.99 -2.56 -9.28
C THR A 129 -15.32 -1.21 -9.52
N LEU A 130 -15.74 -0.21 -8.74
CA LEU A 130 -15.14 1.13 -8.72
C LEU A 130 -14.10 1.29 -7.61
N GLY A 131 -14.21 0.54 -6.52
CA GLY A 131 -13.27 0.53 -5.41
C GLY A 131 -13.03 -0.88 -4.90
N TRP A 132 -11.78 -1.31 -4.82
CA TRP A 132 -11.39 -2.63 -4.32
C TRP A 132 -9.96 -2.57 -3.79
N HIS A 133 -9.62 -3.44 -2.84
CA HIS A 133 -8.27 -3.58 -2.35
C HIS A 133 -7.37 -4.38 -3.32
N SER A 134 -7.95 -5.35 -4.04
CA SER A 134 -7.21 -6.19 -5.00
C SER A 134 -7.25 -5.68 -6.44
N GLN A 135 -6.39 -6.26 -7.29
CA GLN A 135 -6.18 -5.89 -8.70
C GLN A 135 -6.02 -4.37 -8.93
N GLN A 136 -5.26 -3.71 -8.05
CA GLN A 136 -4.86 -2.29 -8.15
C GLN A 136 -3.48 -2.17 -8.81
N ASN A 137 -3.14 -1.01 -9.40
CA ASN A 137 -1.75 -0.77 -9.84
C ASN A 137 -0.93 -0.24 -8.65
N ILE A 138 -0.47 -1.16 -7.82
CA ILE A 138 0.28 -0.90 -6.57
C ILE A 138 1.55 -0.08 -6.84
N LYS A 139 2.23 -0.33 -7.97
CA LYS A 139 3.45 0.40 -8.33
C LYS A 139 3.16 1.88 -8.60
N TYR A 140 2.11 2.18 -9.36
CA TYR A 140 1.67 3.56 -9.57
C TYR A 140 1.21 4.20 -8.25
N LEU A 141 0.31 3.55 -7.51
CA LEU A 141 -0.24 4.09 -6.26
C LEU A 141 0.85 4.35 -5.21
N ASN A 142 1.78 3.42 -5.01
CA ASN A 142 2.92 3.63 -4.10
C ASN A 142 3.87 4.73 -4.59
N SER A 143 4.01 4.96 -5.91
CA SER A 143 4.82 6.08 -6.43
C SER A 143 4.20 7.45 -6.16
N LEU A 144 2.88 7.54 -5.96
CA LEU A 144 2.20 8.79 -5.58
C LEU A 144 2.42 9.17 -4.11
N ILE A 145 2.65 8.18 -3.25
CA ILE A 145 2.83 8.36 -1.80
C ILE A 145 4.26 8.11 -1.31
N ALA A 146 5.20 7.89 -2.23
CA ALA A 146 6.63 7.76 -1.97
C ALA A 146 7.23 9.12 -1.59
N ASP A 147 8.20 9.11 -0.66
CA ASP A 147 8.85 10.29 -0.11
C ASP A 147 9.33 11.26 -1.22
N LYS A 148 9.01 12.55 -1.06
CA LYS A 148 9.35 13.61 -2.01
C LYS A 148 10.86 13.79 -2.04
N GLU A 149 11.52 13.41 -3.13
CA GLU A 149 12.93 13.71 -3.34
C GLU A 149 13.19 15.23 -3.18
N VAL A 150 14.19 15.58 -2.38
CA VAL A 150 14.65 16.96 -2.26
C VAL A 150 15.45 17.28 -3.52
N VAL A 151 14.79 17.86 -4.51
CA VAL A 151 15.43 18.36 -5.73
C VAL A 151 16.28 19.59 -5.38
N GLY A 152 17.51 19.33 -4.94
CA GLY A 152 18.53 20.36 -4.77
C GLY A 152 18.83 21.07 -6.09
N ASP A 153 19.21 22.34 -6.03
CA ASP A 153 19.39 23.19 -7.22
C ASP A 153 20.64 22.87 -8.07
N GLY A 154 21.37 21.82 -7.70
CA GLY A 154 22.63 21.41 -8.32
C GLY A 154 23.86 22.19 -7.83
N SER A 155 23.71 23.09 -6.84
CA SER A 155 24.86 23.75 -6.23
C SER A 155 25.60 22.82 -5.26
N VAL A 156 26.91 22.69 -5.50
CA VAL A 156 27.86 22.09 -4.57
C VAL A 156 28.42 23.20 -3.69
N THR A 157 28.41 22.99 -2.38
CA THR A 157 28.95 23.95 -1.40
C THR A 157 30.04 23.30 -0.56
N ASN A 158 31.15 24.01 -0.41
CA ASN A 158 32.29 23.57 0.39
C ASN A 158 32.01 23.81 1.88
N LYS A 159 31.89 22.74 2.67
CA LYS A 159 31.89 22.78 4.13
C LYS A 159 33.34 22.64 4.62
N TYR A 160 33.87 23.67 5.26
CA TYR A 160 35.25 23.71 5.73
C TYR A 160 35.35 23.07 7.12
N ALA A 161 36.11 21.97 7.23
CA ALA A 161 36.46 21.34 8.50
C ALA A 161 37.60 22.11 9.20
N TYR A 162 38.53 22.68 8.42
CA TYR A 162 39.54 23.62 8.89
C TYR A 162 39.84 24.66 7.82
N GLN A 163 40.10 25.91 8.22
CA GLN A 163 40.61 26.96 7.33
C GLN A 163 41.52 27.92 8.10
N SER A 164 42.65 28.32 7.50
CA SER A 164 43.53 29.38 8.00
C SER A 164 44.38 29.99 6.88
N ASP A 165 44.35 31.32 6.78
CA ASP A 165 45.29 32.16 6.03
C ASP A 165 46.51 32.57 6.90
N PHE A 166 46.58 32.08 8.14
CA PHE A 166 47.56 32.47 9.16
C PHE A 166 47.63 33.98 9.45
N GLU A 167 46.66 34.79 9.01
CA GLU A 167 46.68 36.24 9.20
C GLU A 167 46.38 36.66 10.65
N ASP A 168 45.86 35.75 11.47
CA ASP A 168 45.78 35.90 12.92
C ASP A 168 47.16 35.80 13.61
N GLY A 169 48.15 35.17 12.96
CA GLY A 169 49.50 34.91 13.48
C GLY A 169 49.67 33.59 14.25
N ASN A 170 48.68 32.69 14.25
CA ASN A 170 48.72 31.45 15.00
C ASN A 170 49.19 30.26 14.12
N PRO A 171 50.32 29.60 14.44
CA PRO A 171 50.72 28.37 13.75
C PRO A 171 49.88 27.16 14.21
N ILE A 172 49.76 26.15 13.35
CA ILE A 172 49.27 24.82 13.74
C ILE A 172 50.27 24.08 14.65
N GLY A 173 49.82 23.00 15.29
CA GLY A 173 50.68 22.15 16.12
C GLY A 173 51.70 21.36 15.29
N GLY A 174 52.71 20.78 15.94
CA GLY A 174 53.69 19.92 15.28
C GLY A 174 54.78 19.41 16.22
N TRP A 175 55.57 18.45 15.74
CA TRP A 175 56.62 17.78 16.50
C TRP A 175 57.68 17.13 15.61
N GLY A 176 58.80 16.74 16.21
CA GLY A 176 59.79 15.85 15.58
C GLY A 176 61.01 16.54 14.96
N ASN A 177 62.13 15.82 14.91
CA ASN A 177 63.46 16.21 14.41
C ASN A 177 64.03 17.59 14.83
N ASN A 178 63.57 18.17 15.95
CA ASN A 178 63.84 19.57 16.31
C ASN A 178 63.36 20.58 15.24
N SER A 179 62.31 20.22 14.51
CA SER A 179 61.67 21.09 13.52
C SER A 179 60.98 22.26 14.21
N THR A 180 60.88 23.38 13.51
CA THR A 180 60.21 24.59 14.00
C THR A 180 58.98 24.91 13.16
N LEU A 181 57.93 25.40 13.82
CA LEU A 181 56.72 25.92 13.20
C LEU A 181 56.53 27.35 13.71
N GLU A 182 56.46 28.31 12.80
CA GLU A 182 56.26 29.74 13.09
C GLU A 182 55.42 30.39 11.99
N VAL A 183 54.78 31.52 12.27
CA VAL A 183 54.11 32.33 11.24
C VAL A 183 55.01 33.52 10.90
N VAL A 184 55.28 33.71 9.60
CA VAL A 184 56.22 34.72 9.09
C VAL A 184 55.61 35.52 7.95
N ASN A 185 56.05 36.76 7.77
CA ASN A 185 55.65 37.63 6.65
C ASN A 185 56.45 37.28 5.37
N GLU A 186 56.35 36.04 4.89
CA GLU A 186 57.06 35.53 3.70
C GLU A 186 56.11 34.89 2.66
N GLY A 187 54.80 35.23 2.74
CA GLY A 187 53.72 34.73 1.90
C GLY A 187 53.81 35.05 0.40
N PRO A 188 52.78 34.73 -0.42
CA PRO A 188 52.76 34.96 -1.86
C PRO A 188 52.89 36.42 -2.29
N ASP A 189 52.31 37.35 -1.55
CA ASP A 189 52.36 38.80 -1.83
C ASP A 189 53.06 39.62 -0.73
N GLY A 190 53.49 38.96 0.36
CA GLY A 190 53.98 39.58 1.59
C GLY A 190 53.07 39.36 2.80
N SER A 191 51.95 38.65 2.63
CA SER A 191 51.13 38.06 3.70
C SER A 191 51.94 37.27 4.73
N LYS A 192 51.30 37.02 5.87
CA LYS A 192 51.71 35.96 6.79
C LYS A 192 51.53 34.60 6.12
N CYS A 193 52.39 33.67 6.47
CA CYS A 193 52.26 32.26 6.09
C CYS A 193 52.90 31.36 7.17
N LEU A 194 52.40 30.14 7.31
CA LEU A 194 53.02 29.12 8.15
C LEU A 194 54.37 28.68 7.55
N LYS A 195 55.42 28.73 8.34
CA LYS A 195 56.76 28.23 8.00
C LYS A 195 57.10 27.03 8.87
N MET A 196 57.23 25.88 8.24
CA MET A 196 57.71 24.63 8.84
C MET A 196 59.17 24.41 8.42
N THR A 197 60.11 24.33 9.35
CA THR A 197 61.53 24.10 9.03
C THR A 197 62.06 22.83 9.67
N ASN A 198 62.47 21.87 8.84
CA ASN A 198 63.06 20.59 9.23
C ASN A 198 64.58 20.59 8.95
N PRO A 199 65.45 20.40 9.96
CA PRO A 199 66.89 20.57 9.80
C PRO A 199 67.59 19.43 9.03
N SER A 200 66.98 18.26 8.86
CA SER A 200 67.59 17.13 8.14
C SER A 200 66.56 16.13 7.62
N VAL A 201 66.95 15.33 6.61
CA VAL A 201 66.14 14.20 6.14
C VAL A 201 66.07 13.12 7.23
N VAL A 202 64.85 12.73 7.59
CA VAL A 202 64.46 11.65 8.51
C VAL A 202 63.27 10.88 7.92
N ASN A 203 62.70 9.90 8.62
CA ASN A 203 61.50 9.22 8.12
C ASN A 203 60.29 10.20 8.10
N PRO A 204 59.29 10.02 7.21
CA PRO A 204 58.20 11.00 7.05
C PRO A 204 57.41 11.34 8.33
N TRP A 205 57.30 10.40 9.26
CA TRP A 205 56.63 10.54 10.56
C TRP A 205 57.53 11.12 11.68
N GLU A 206 58.83 11.30 11.43
CA GLU A 206 59.79 11.83 12.42
C GLU A 206 59.88 13.36 12.44
N ALA A 207 59.18 14.05 11.52
CA ALA A 207 58.83 15.47 11.62
C ALA A 207 57.47 15.72 10.96
N GLN A 208 56.53 16.27 11.75
CA GLN A 208 55.12 16.41 11.38
C GLN A 208 54.53 17.74 11.86
N ALA A 209 53.46 18.19 11.20
CA ALA A 209 52.55 19.22 11.70
C ALA A 209 51.14 18.62 11.79
N ALA A 210 50.36 19.05 12.77
CA ALA A 210 49.12 18.39 13.16
C ALA A 210 47.98 19.38 13.44
N ILE A 211 46.76 18.95 13.11
CA ILE A 211 45.51 19.63 13.45
C ILE A 211 44.56 18.57 13.99
N ASP A 212 44.16 18.67 15.25
CA ASP A 212 43.35 17.68 15.95
C ASP A 212 41.87 18.14 15.94
N LEU A 213 41.04 17.44 15.15
CA LEU A 213 39.59 17.62 15.04
C LEU A 213 38.93 16.34 14.48
N PRO A 214 37.67 16.02 14.83
CA PRO A 214 36.99 14.84 14.29
C PRO A 214 36.74 14.98 12.78
N PHE A 215 36.97 13.88 12.04
CA PHE A 215 36.63 13.73 10.63
C PHE A 215 35.67 12.54 10.45
N GLU A 216 34.68 12.71 9.58
CA GLU A 216 33.64 11.69 9.32
C GLU A 216 34.18 10.51 8.49
N GLY A 217 33.91 9.28 8.94
CA GLY A 217 34.31 8.05 8.27
C GLY A 217 33.57 7.84 6.94
N GLY A 218 34.30 7.52 5.88
CA GLY A 218 33.77 7.40 4.52
C GLY A 218 33.66 8.71 3.75
N GLN A 219 33.76 9.87 4.41
CA GLN A 219 33.71 11.18 3.75
C GLN A 219 35.00 11.45 2.95
N VAL A 220 34.85 12.00 1.75
CA VAL A 220 35.96 12.53 0.95
C VAL A 220 36.28 13.95 1.42
N TYR A 221 37.53 14.19 1.78
CA TYR A 221 38.04 15.51 2.13
C TYR A 221 39.04 15.99 1.07
N TYR A 222 38.91 17.27 0.73
CA TYR A 222 39.84 18.03 -0.08
C TYR A 222 40.77 18.83 0.82
N LEU A 223 42.07 18.77 0.51
CA LEU A 223 43.13 19.58 1.08
C LEU A 223 43.61 20.56 0.01
N SER A 224 43.47 21.85 0.28
CA SER A 224 43.91 22.92 -0.60
C SER A 224 44.79 23.92 0.16
N PHE A 225 45.88 24.36 -0.45
CA PHE A 225 46.80 25.36 0.12
C PHE A 225 47.80 25.85 -0.93
N LYS A 226 48.39 27.03 -0.72
CA LYS A 226 49.59 27.48 -1.42
C LYS A 226 50.83 26.96 -0.71
N VAL A 227 51.84 26.51 -1.47
CA VAL A 227 53.09 25.99 -0.93
C VAL A 227 54.32 26.52 -1.66
N LYS A 228 55.41 26.74 -0.93
CA LYS A 228 56.74 27.08 -1.45
C LYS A 228 57.81 26.40 -0.59
N GLY A 229 58.91 25.98 -1.20
CA GLY A 229 60.08 25.41 -0.52
C GLY A 229 61.30 26.30 -0.56
N SER A 230 62.19 26.14 0.43
CA SER A 230 63.58 26.64 0.35
C SER A 230 64.45 25.85 -0.66
N VAL A 231 64.03 24.62 -0.98
CA VAL A 231 64.58 23.72 -2.00
C VAL A 231 63.44 22.95 -2.67
N GLU A 232 63.70 22.33 -3.82
CA GLU A 232 62.77 21.37 -4.43
C GLU A 232 62.68 20.07 -3.62
N GLY A 233 61.50 19.45 -3.57
CA GLY A 233 61.28 18.19 -2.86
C GLY A 233 59.81 17.76 -2.84
N SER A 234 59.40 17.03 -1.81
CA SER A 234 58.02 16.56 -1.63
C SER A 234 57.66 16.35 -0.17
N MET A 235 56.39 16.48 0.19
CA MET A 235 55.84 16.03 1.49
C MET A 235 54.55 15.22 1.30
N GLY A 236 54.17 14.45 2.30
CA GLY A 236 52.86 13.79 2.35
C GLY A 236 51.88 14.54 3.26
N ALA A 237 50.61 14.16 3.21
CA ALA A 237 49.62 14.49 4.24
C ALA A 237 48.74 13.25 4.50
N SER A 238 48.15 13.14 5.69
CA SER A 238 47.31 12.00 6.05
C SER A 238 46.36 12.31 7.21
N PHE A 239 45.33 11.48 7.36
CA PHE A 239 44.52 11.38 8.57
C PHE A 239 45.08 10.30 9.51
N GLN A 240 44.88 10.47 10.81
CA GLN A 240 45.30 9.58 11.88
C GLN A 240 44.20 9.51 12.96
N HIS A 241 44.23 8.46 13.77
CA HIS A 241 43.56 8.43 15.08
C HIS A 241 44.59 8.70 16.20
N SER A 242 44.35 9.72 17.01
CA SER A 242 45.34 10.37 17.88
C SER A 242 45.84 9.49 19.02
N ALA A 243 45.02 8.53 19.45
CA ALA A 243 45.30 7.64 20.56
C ALA A 243 46.02 6.33 20.15
N ASP A 244 45.85 5.86 18.91
CA ASP A 244 46.50 4.64 18.39
C ASP A 244 47.62 4.90 17.36
N TYR A 245 47.73 6.13 16.85
CA TYR A 245 48.66 6.58 15.80
C TYR A 245 48.51 5.88 14.44
N GLY A 246 47.51 5.02 14.26
CA GLY A 246 47.18 4.38 13.01
C GLY A 246 46.64 5.38 11.99
N GLY A 247 47.11 5.27 10.75
CA GLY A 247 46.58 6.06 9.64
C GLY A 247 45.10 5.79 9.40
N ARG A 248 44.39 6.80 8.91
CA ARG A 248 42.95 6.78 8.60
C ARG A 248 42.66 7.38 7.21
N GLY A 249 43.59 7.24 6.27
CA GLY A 249 43.52 7.77 4.91
C GLY A 249 44.73 8.65 4.59
N ASP A 250 45.44 8.36 3.50
CA ASP A 250 46.61 9.12 3.06
C ASP A 250 46.27 9.98 1.84
N PHE A 251 46.73 11.22 1.82
CA PHE A 251 46.65 12.08 0.64
C PHE A 251 47.78 11.74 -0.34
N PRO A 252 47.60 11.98 -1.66
CA PRO A 252 48.69 11.95 -2.63
C PRO A 252 49.89 12.79 -2.19
N SER A 253 51.11 12.30 -2.43
CA SER A 253 52.33 13.06 -2.14
C SER A 253 52.41 14.33 -3.00
N MET A 254 52.76 15.44 -2.37
CA MET A 254 52.71 16.78 -2.95
C MET A 254 54.13 17.26 -3.25
N ASN A 255 54.38 17.65 -4.50
CA ASN A 255 55.66 18.23 -4.91
C ASN A 255 55.78 19.66 -4.39
N ILE A 256 56.99 20.02 -3.95
CA ILE A 256 57.34 21.35 -3.44
C ILE A 256 58.40 21.94 -4.36
N THR A 257 58.16 23.14 -4.88
CA THR A 257 59.12 23.88 -5.73
C THR A 257 59.70 25.08 -4.98
N THR A 258 60.68 25.78 -5.56
CA THR A 258 61.23 27.02 -4.96
C THR A 258 60.37 28.26 -5.22
N ASP A 259 59.39 28.17 -6.13
CA ASP A 259 58.34 29.17 -6.36
C ASP A 259 57.05 28.78 -5.60
N TRP A 260 56.15 29.75 -5.41
CA TRP A 260 54.82 29.49 -4.86
C TRP A 260 53.92 28.74 -5.87
N THR A 261 53.36 27.62 -5.43
CA THR A 261 52.45 26.75 -6.20
C THR A 261 51.20 26.42 -5.40
N GLU A 262 50.03 26.39 -6.04
CA GLU A 262 48.79 25.92 -5.43
C GLU A 262 48.70 24.39 -5.46
N VAL A 263 48.25 23.81 -4.35
CA VAL A 263 47.97 22.39 -4.16
C VAL A 263 46.47 22.22 -3.99
N LEU A 264 45.90 21.22 -4.69
CA LEU A 264 44.57 20.68 -4.42
C LEU A 264 44.65 19.16 -4.58
N VAL A 265 44.43 18.44 -3.49
CA VAL A 265 44.43 16.96 -3.44
C VAL A 265 43.31 16.47 -2.52
N SER A 266 42.87 15.22 -2.67
CA SER A 266 41.82 14.64 -1.83
C SER A 266 42.13 13.21 -1.40
N THR A 267 41.47 12.77 -0.32
CA THR A 267 41.44 11.38 0.14
C THR A 267 40.15 11.10 0.92
N THR A 268 39.86 9.83 1.18
CA THR A 268 38.74 9.40 2.01
C THR A 268 39.20 9.19 3.45
N ALA A 269 38.54 9.83 4.41
CA ALA A 269 38.76 9.57 5.82
C ALA A 269 38.17 8.21 6.23
N GLN A 270 38.85 7.48 7.11
CA GLN A 270 38.41 6.20 7.66
C GLN A 270 37.93 6.39 9.11
N ASP A 271 37.05 5.50 9.56
CA ASP A 271 36.39 5.54 10.87
C ASP A 271 37.36 5.82 12.03
N GLY A 272 37.01 6.83 12.84
CA GLY A 272 37.82 7.27 13.98
C GLY A 272 39.02 8.18 13.61
N ALA A 273 39.01 8.80 12.43
CA ALA A 273 39.92 9.91 12.13
C ALA A 273 39.60 11.13 13.03
N ASP A 274 40.60 11.59 13.80
CA ASP A 274 40.49 12.74 14.71
C ASP A 274 41.68 13.72 14.60
N ARG A 275 42.59 13.47 13.65
CA ARG A 275 43.80 14.24 13.40
C ARG A 275 44.15 14.28 11.92
N PHE A 276 44.43 15.47 11.42
CA PHE A 276 45.12 15.69 10.15
C PHE A 276 46.61 15.92 10.39
N LEU A 277 47.45 15.46 9.44
CA LEU A 277 48.92 15.54 9.49
C LEU A 277 49.50 16.06 8.17
N PHE A 278 50.48 16.96 8.25
CA PHE A 278 51.53 17.09 7.23
C PHE A 278 52.74 16.24 7.63
N ASN A 279 53.26 15.44 6.70
CA ASN A 279 54.36 14.50 6.89
C ASN A 279 55.57 14.95 6.08
N TYR A 280 56.47 15.73 6.70
CA TYR A 280 57.57 16.43 6.01
C TYR A 280 58.98 15.99 6.44
N GLY A 281 59.12 14.94 7.27
CA GLY A 281 60.44 14.44 7.70
C GLY A 281 61.42 14.11 6.57
N ALA A 282 60.92 13.71 5.39
CA ALA A 282 61.74 13.45 4.21
C ALA A 282 62.29 14.71 3.51
N TYR A 283 61.74 15.89 3.81
CA TYR A 283 62.13 17.18 3.22
C TYR A 283 63.05 17.95 4.18
N ALA A 284 64.27 18.27 3.76
CA ALA A 284 65.22 19.05 4.57
C ALA A 284 65.29 20.51 4.09
N GLY A 285 64.88 21.44 4.95
CA GLY A 285 64.74 22.86 4.63
C GLY A 285 63.48 23.47 5.26
N SER A 286 63.12 24.68 4.82
CA SER A 286 61.84 25.33 5.14
C SER A 286 60.80 25.06 4.06
N ILE A 287 59.57 24.81 4.49
CA ILE A 287 58.33 24.78 3.70
C ILE A 287 57.46 25.95 4.20
N TYR A 288 56.92 26.73 3.28
CA TYR A 288 55.98 27.82 3.54
C TYR A 288 54.60 27.37 3.03
N ILE A 289 53.56 27.55 3.85
CA ILE A 289 52.16 27.20 3.56
C ILE A 289 51.28 28.42 3.83
N ASP A 290 50.38 28.73 2.90
CA ASP A 290 49.40 29.82 2.98
C ASP A 290 48.04 29.34 2.42
N ASP A 291 46.94 30.05 2.69
CA ASP A 291 45.57 29.69 2.29
C ASP A 291 45.18 28.22 2.59
N LEU A 292 45.49 27.72 3.80
CA LEU A 292 45.24 26.33 4.16
C LEU A 292 43.75 26.07 4.39
N ALA A 293 43.17 25.15 3.62
CA ALA A 293 41.81 24.66 3.77
C ALA A 293 41.75 23.12 3.76
N ILE A 294 41.01 22.57 4.71
CA ILE A 294 40.52 21.18 4.67
C ILE A 294 39.00 21.26 4.62
N TYR A 295 38.40 20.82 3.52
CA TYR A 295 36.97 20.94 3.29
C TYR A 295 36.38 19.68 2.65
N TYR A 296 35.07 19.56 2.67
CA TYR A 296 34.32 18.55 1.95
C TYR A 296 33.19 19.20 1.15
N GLU A 297 32.82 18.56 0.06
CA GLU A 297 31.71 18.98 -0.78
C GLU A 297 30.40 18.46 -0.20
N SER A 298 29.39 19.33 -0.07
CA SER A 298 28.02 18.95 0.23
C SER A 298 27.05 19.54 -0.79
N ASN A 299 26.11 18.72 -1.24
CA ASN A 299 25.08 19.14 -2.18
C ASN A 299 24.02 19.97 -1.45
N ALA A 300 23.52 21.04 -2.10
CA ALA A 300 22.36 21.79 -1.63
C ALA A 300 21.03 21.03 -1.86
N GLY A 301 20.95 19.79 -1.38
CA GLY A 301 19.78 18.91 -1.42
C GLY A 301 19.49 18.18 -0.10
N GLU A 302 20.25 18.51 0.96
CA GLU A 302 20.03 18.00 2.31
C GLU A 302 19.04 18.90 3.08
N VAL A 303 17.89 18.35 3.48
CA VAL A 303 16.94 19.02 4.38
C VAL A 303 17.01 18.40 5.77
N ALA A 304 16.96 19.25 6.79
CA ALA A 304 16.74 18.84 8.17
C ALA A 304 15.30 18.33 8.31
N ILE A 305 15.11 17.01 8.37
CA ILE A 305 13.80 16.40 8.61
C ILE A 305 13.66 16.03 10.10
N PRO A 306 12.49 16.29 10.72
CA PRO A 306 12.24 15.89 12.10
C PRO A 306 12.13 14.36 12.19
N VAL A 307 12.73 13.80 13.24
CA VAL A 307 12.60 12.41 13.64
C VAL A 307 12.06 12.41 15.06
N SER A 308 10.77 12.12 15.15
CA SER A 308 10.06 12.03 16.43
C SER A 308 10.53 10.84 17.26
N VAL A 309 10.57 11.07 18.57
CA VAL A 309 10.97 10.10 19.61
C VAL A 309 9.86 9.96 20.66
N ILE A 310 9.02 10.97 20.81
CA ILE A 310 7.74 10.94 21.52
C ILE A 310 6.73 11.69 20.66
N GLU A 311 5.57 11.08 20.38
CA GLU A 311 4.37 11.75 19.88
C GLU A 311 3.18 11.27 20.72
N ASP A 312 2.37 12.21 21.19
CA ASP A 312 1.22 11.94 22.06
C ASP A 312 0.17 13.07 21.90
N ASP A 313 -0.86 12.79 21.11
CA ASP A 313 -2.06 13.62 20.93
C ASP A 313 -3.17 13.24 21.94
N TYR A 314 -2.88 12.31 22.85
CA TYR A 314 -3.81 11.73 23.83
C TYR A 314 -5.08 11.09 23.24
N SER A 315 -5.16 10.84 21.94
CA SER A 315 -6.27 10.13 21.27
C SER A 315 -6.48 8.72 21.84
N SER A 316 -5.39 8.08 22.29
CA SER A 316 -5.37 6.79 23.00
C SER A 316 -6.10 6.78 24.36
N GLY A 317 -6.52 7.94 24.87
CA GLY A 317 -7.11 8.08 26.20
C GLY A 317 -6.12 7.87 27.36
N THR A 318 -4.84 7.61 27.09
CA THR A 318 -3.80 7.38 28.09
C THR A 318 -3.13 8.72 28.47
N PRO A 319 -3.21 9.18 29.73
CA PRO A 319 -2.62 10.46 30.14
C PRO A 319 -1.12 10.33 30.48
N ILE A 320 -0.39 11.44 30.42
CA ILE A 320 1.02 11.51 30.83
C ILE A 320 1.18 11.08 32.32
N GLY A 321 2.00 10.05 32.53
CA GLY A 321 2.31 9.51 33.86
C GLY A 321 3.32 10.36 34.64
N GLY A 322 3.53 10.02 35.91
CA GLY A 322 4.45 10.75 36.78
C GLY A 322 4.45 10.32 38.25
N TRP A 323 5.08 11.11 39.11
CA TRP A 323 5.10 10.94 40.56
C TRP A 323 4.90 12.25 41.34
N GLY A 324 4.64 12.12 42.64
CA GLY A 324 4.57 13.24 43.60
C GLY A 324 3.15 13.64 44.05
N GLY A 325 2.11 12.94 43.61
CA GLY A 325 0.73 13.19 44.08
C GLY A 325 0.02 14.35 43.36
N HIS A 326 0.35 14.57 42.09
CA HIS A 326 -0.61 15.10 41.11
C HIS A 326 -1.56 13.99 40.65
N THR A 327 -2.58 14.34 39.87
CA THR A 327 -3.42 13.38 39.13
C THR A 327 -3.48 13.76 37.65
N SER A 328 -3.37 12.77 36.75
CA SER A 328 -3.45 12.96 35.29
C SER A 328 -4.63 12.17 34.72
N SER A 329 -5.34 12.72 33.73
CA SER A 329 -6.49 12.11 33.07
C SER A 329 -6.74 12.72 31.69
N VAL A 330 -7.06 11.93 30.67
CA VAL A 330 -7.52 12.47 29.38
C VAL A 330 -9.00 12.82 29.46
N VAL A 331 -9.37 13.99 28.95
CA VAL A 331 -10.75 14.47 28.82
C VAL A 331 -10.89 15.12 27.44
N ASP A 332 -11.82 14.63 26.62
CA ASP A 332 -12.10 15.14 25.27
C ASP A 332 -10.84 15.28 24.38
N GLY A 333 -9.92 14.29 24.45
CA GLY A 333 -8.64 14.29 23.72
C GLY A 333 -7.52 15.13 24.35
N VAL A 334 -7.75 15.77 25.51
CA VAL A 334 -6.75 16.62 26.17
C VAL A 334 -6.27 15.99 27.47
N CYS A 335 -4.95 15.89 27.68
CA CYS A 335 -4.42 15.44 28.96
C CYS A 335 -4.48 16.56 30.01
N VAL A 336 -5.35 16.35 31.01
CA VAL A 336 -5.57 17.23 32.16
C VAL A 336 -4.72 16.75 33.34
N VAL A 337 -3.90 17.63 33.91
CA VAL A 337 -3.04 17.34 35.06
C VAL A 337 -3.35 18.31 36.20
N GLU A 338 -3.83 17.80 37.34
CA GLU A 338 -4.08 18.61 38.54
C GLU A 338 -2.95 18.45 39.56
N ASN A 339 -2.33 19.57 39.95
CA ASN A 339 -1.39 19.64 41.07
C ASN A 339 -1.99 20.46 42.24
N PRO A 340 -2.44 19.80 43.33
CA PRO A 340 -3.21 20.46 44.39
C PRO A 340 -2.36 21.25 45.41
N SER A 341 -1.03 21.20 45.35
CA SER A 341 -0.16 21.88 46.32
C SER A 341 1.23 22.22 45.79
N GLU A 342 1.88 23.22 46.39
CA GLU A 342 3.26 23.60 46.03
C GLU A 342 4.27 22.62 46.63
N SER A 343 5.32 22.32 45.88
CA SER A 343 6.46 21.50 46.31
C SER A 343 7.73 21.98 45.61
N GLN A 344 8.90 21.42 45.96
CA GLN A 344 10.10 21.59 45.15
C GLN A 344 9.86 20.98 43.76
N SER A 345 10.44 21.57 42.71
CA SER A 345 10.06 21.29 41.32
C SER A 345 10.31 19.84 40.89
N TRP A 346 11.24 19.14 41.55
CA TRP A 346 11.55 17.72 41.34
C TRP A 346 10.73 16.75 42.20
N GLU A 347 10.03 17.23 43.23
CA GLU A 347 9.18 16.37 44.07
C GLU A 347 7.89 15.94 43.35
N LYS A 348 7.50 16.67 42.29
CA LYS A 348 6.35 16.37 41.43
C LYS A 348 6.73 16.53 39.97
N GLN A 349 6.78 15.41 39.24
CA GLN A 349 7.24 15.38 37.85
C GLN A 349 6.34 14.49 37.01
N LEU A 350 6.01 14.97 35.81
CA LEU A 350 5.46 14.13 34.74
C LEU A 350 6.62 13.53 33.95
N CYS A 351 6.47 12.33 33.39
CA CYS A 351 7.56 11.56 32.82
C CYS A 351 7.11 10.78 31.58
N TYR A 352 7.73 11.08 30.42
CA TYR A 352 7.85 10.10 29.34
C TYR A 352 9.16 9.34 29.53
N GLU A 353 9.11 8.01 29.49
CA GLU A 353 10.29 7.14 29.58
C GLU A 353 10.39 6.27 28.31
N VAL A 354 11.51 6.38 27.60
CA VAL A 354 11.78 5.71 26.31
C VAL A 354 12.75 4.55 26.48
N THR A 355 12.62 3.52 25.65
CA THR A 355 13.46 2.31 25.71
C THR A 355 14.88 2.51 25.14
N THR A 356 15.05 3.46 24.23
CA THR A 356 16.34 3.84 23.63
C THR A 356 16.77 5.19 24.20
N PRO A 357 17.99 5.31 24.78
CA PRO A 357 18.45 6.58 25.35
C PRO A 357 18.56 7.71 24.33
N PHE A 358 18.27 8.93 24.75
CA PHE A 358 18.54 10.16 23.99
C PHE A 358 20.04 10.32 23.75
N THR A 359 20.41 10.61 22.51
CA THR A 359 21.81 10.63 22.07
C THR A 359 22.53 11.86 22.63
N ASN A 360 23.60 11.64 23.39
CA ASN A 360 24.44 12.70 23.93
C ASN A 360 25.05 13.55 22.81
N GLY A 361 25.02 14.87 22.96
CA GLY A 361 25.38 15.85 21.93
C GLY A 361 24.26 16.24 20.96
N THR A 362 23.20 15.43 20.83
CA THR A 362 22.09 15.71 19.90
C THR A 362 21.16 16.79 20.44
N VAL A 363 20.79 17.74 19.58
CA VAL A 363 19.76 18.75 19.86
C VAL A 363 18.38 18.16 19.62
N TYR A 364 17.53 18.24 20.63
CA TYR A 364 16.13 17.86 20.58
C TYR A 364 15.24 19.09 20.69
N PHE A 365 14.13 19.05 19.95
CA PHE A 365 13.06 20.02 19.94
C PHE A 365 11.82 19.39 20.58
N LEU A 366 11.21 20.12 21.51
CA LEU A 366 9.92 19.79 22.11
C LEU A 366 8.90 20.81 21.62
N ARG A 367 7.95 20.33 20.81
CA ARG A 367 6.72 21.03 20.42
C ARG A 367 5.57 20.48 21.28
N LEU A 368 4.72 21.37 21.78
CA LEU A 368 3.45 20.99 22.39
C LEU A 368 2.45 22.14 22.39
N LYS A 369 1.16 21.83 22.51
CA LYS A 369 0.16 22.78 23.02
C LYS A 369 0.09 22.67 24.54
N ILE A 370 0.08 23.84 25.20
CA ILE A 370 -0.06 23.93 26.66
C ILE A 370 -0.94 25.13 27.08
N LYS A 371 -1.65 24.95 28.19
CA LYS A 371 -2.23 26.03 29.02
C LYS A 371 -2.34 25.59 30.47
N GLY A 372 -2.75 26.50 31.35
CA GLY A 372 -3.09 26.16 32.73
C GLY A 372 -4.04 27.16 33.39
N THR A 373 -4.49 26.87 34.60
CA THR A 373 -5.38 27.76 35.37
C THR A 373 -4.76 29.08 35.82
N LYS A 374 -3.46 29.31 35.63
CA LYS A 374 -2.77 30.58 35.93
C LYS A 374 -1.53 30.76 35.03
N GLU A 375 -1.04 32.00 34.92
CA GLU A 375 0.25 32.28 34.30
C GLU A 375 1.41 31.86 35.21
N SER A 376 2.42 31.19 34.63
CA SER A 376 3.62 30.69 35.34
C SER A 376 4.65 30.16 34.31
N SER A 377 5.75 29.57 34.77
CA SER A 377 6.56 28.64 33.97
C SER A 377 6.75 27.30 34.68
N ILE A 378 7.05 26.25 33.92
CA ILE A 378 7.54 24.95 34.41
C ILE A 378 8.89 24.61 33.77
N GLY A 379 9.72 23.82 34.45
CA GLY A 379 10.98 23.33 33.89
C GLY A 379 10.78 22.03 33.12
N VAL A 380 11.53 21.81 32.04
CA VAL A 380 11.55 20.51 31.32
C VAL A 380 13.01 20.10 31.11
N GLY A 381 13.33 18.81 31.23
CA GLY A 381 14.72 18.35 31.09
C GLY A 381 14.86 16.84 30.89
N PHE A 382 16.03 16.43 30.38
CA PHE A 382 16.42 15.04 30.20
C PHE A 382 17.02 14.46 31.48
N GLN A 383 16.74 13.18 31.74
CA GLN A 383 17.17 12.50 32.97
C GLN A 383 17.59 11.04 32.72
N ASN A 384 18.76 10.65 33.23
CA ASN A 384 19.20 9.25 33.30
C ASN A 384 18.68 8.62 34.62
N PRO A 385 17.84 7.57 34.57
CA PRO A 385 17.29 6.92 35.76
C PRO A 385 18.35 6.34 36.70
N ASN A 386 19.49 5.91 36.16
CA ASN A 386 20.58 5.31 36.92
C ASN A 386 21.36 6.39 37.68
N GLY A 387 20.96 6.63 38.94
CA GLY A 387 21.58 7.62 39.82
C GLY A 387 20.90 9.00 39.80
N TYR A 388 19.77 9.14 39.11
CA TYR A 388 18.99 10.38 39.01
C TYR A 388 19.82 11.58 38.52
N ILE A 389 20.48 11.40 37.38
CA ILE A 389 21.40 12.38 36.80
C ILE A 389 20.65 13.21 35.74
N GLY A 390 20.75 14.55 35.83
CA GLY A 390 20.23 15.46 34.81
C GLY A 390 21.13 15.48 33.57
N CYS A 391 20.54 15.49 32.39
CA CYS A 391 21.22 15.30 31.10
C CYS A 391 20.86 16.38 30.07
N GLY A 392 20.56 17.60 30.52
CA GLY A 392 20.23 18.75 29.67
C GLY A 392 18.83 19.30 29.98
N ASP A 393 18.75 20.57 30.34
CA ASP A 393 17.50 21.27 30.63
C ASP A 393 17.05 22.11 29.42
N PHE A 394 15.75 22.17 29.18
CA PHE A 394 15.14 23.08 28.20
C PHE A 394 14.96 24.49 28.79
N PRO A 395 14.84 25.52 27.93
CA PRO A 395 14.32 26.83 28.34
C PRO A 395 13.00 26.68 29.11
N ALA A 396 12.81 27.47 30.17
CA ALA A 396 11.64 27.37 31.03
C ALA A 396 10.34 27.55 30.23
N LEU A 397 9.51 26.50 30.19
CA LEU A 397 8.28 26.44 29.41
C LEU A 397 7.24 27.37 30.03
N GLN A 398 6.83 28.40 29.30
CA GLN A 398 5.85 29.39 29.75
C GLN A 398 4.44 28.81 29.64
N VAL A 399 3.62 29.04 30.67
CA VAL A 399 2.23 28.59 30.77
C VAL A 399 1.34 29.82 30.86
N THR A 400 0.33 29.91 29.99
CA THR A 400 -0.72 30.95 30.01
C THR A 400 -2.10 30.36 30.27
N THR A 401 -3.10 31.22 30.54
CA THR A 401 -4.50 30.78 30.69
C THR A 401 -5.16 30.40 29.35
N ASP A 402 -4.72 31.03 28.27
CA ASP A 402 -5.06 30.63 26.90
C ASP A 402 -4.15 29.49 26.43
N TRP A 403 -4.65 28.66 25.50
CA TRP A 403 -3.83 27.73 24.73
C TRP A 403 -2.71 28.46 23.97
N LYS A 404 -1.51 27.86 24.02
CA LYS A 404 -0.35 28.19 23.18
C LYS A 404 0.27 26.91 22.66
N GLU A 405 0.52 26.86 21.35
CA GLU A 405 1.54 25.98 20.82
C GLU A 405 2.91 26.61 21.10
N VAL A 406 3.86 25.81 21.57
CA VAL A 406 5.19 26.25 21.98
C VAL A 406 6.22 25.25 21.46
N THR A 407 7.31 25.75 20.87
CA THR A 407 8.48 24.95 20.51
C THR A 407 9.71 25.47 21.26
N ILE A 408 10.40 24.58 21.96
CA ILE A 408 11.65 24.85 22.71
C ILE A 408 12.65 23.73 22.47
N SER A 409 13.95 24.02 22.54
CA SER A 409 15.00 23.04 22.23
C SER A 409 16.15 23.04 23.24
N THR A 410 16.80 21.90 23.39
CA THR A 410 18.06 21.76 24.14
C THR A 410 18.89 20.57 23.63
N ALA A 411 20.17 20.51 23.99
CA ALA A 411 20.99 19.34 23.75
C ALA A 411 20.82 18.31 24.87
N CYS A 412 20.79 17.02 24.54
CA CYS A 412 21.10 15.99 25.53
C CYS A 412 22.61 16.06 25.83
N THR A 413 22.99 16.18 27.12
CA THR A 413 24.38 16.37 27.56
C THR A 413 24.85 15.27 28.51
N GLY A 414 24.25 14.08 28.47
CA GLY A 414 24.59 12.98 29.37
C GLY A 414 24.19 11.61 28.85
N GLU A 415 25.09 10.65 29.04
CA GLU A 415 24.87 9.25 28.65
C GLU A 415 23.70 8.60 29.40
N GLY A 416 22.97 7.72 28.71
CA GLY A 416 21.91 6.89 29.32
C GLY A 416 20.66 7.65 29.75
N ALA A 417 20.43 8.87 29.25
CA ALA A 417 19.19 9.61 29.46
C ALA A 417 18.02 8.89 28.77
N THR A 418 17.05 8.37 29.53
CA THR A 418 15.84 7.70 28.98
C THR A 418 14.55 8.43 29.31
N ARG A 419 14.60 9.55 30.03
CA ARG A 419 13.40 10.26 30.51
C ARG A 419 13.37 11.71 30.08
N LEU A 420 12.19 12.15 29.62
CA LEU A 420 11.82 13.56 29.49
C LEU A 420 10.92 13.90 30.67
N LEU A 421 11.36 14.82 31.55
CA LEU A 421 10.66 15.18 32.77
C LEU A 421 10.08 16.59 32.72
N PHE A 422 8.79 16.74 33.06
CA PHE A 422 8.15 18.05 33.28
C PHE A 422 8.08 18.33 34.79
N ASN A 423 8.82 19.34 35.24
CA ASN A 423 8.99 19.72 36.64
C ASN A 423 7.85 20.64 37.12
N ILE A 424 6.74 20.04 37.54
CA ILE A 424 5.47 20.74 37.83
C ILE A 424 5.29 21.16 39.30
N GLY A 425 6.22 20.82 40.21
CA GLY A 425 6.03 21.01 41.67
C GLY A 425 5.66 22.43 42.13
N ALA A 426 6.26 23.46 41.54
CA ALA A 426 5.93 24.86 41.84
C ALA A 426 4.60 25.33 41.20
N TYR A 427 4.10 24.61 40.18
CA TYR A 427 2.86 24.94 39.51
C TYR A 427 1.66 24.37 40.29
N VAL A 428 1.14 25.12 41.26
CA VAL A 428 -0.17 24.80 41.89
C VAL A 428 -1.31 25.21 40.96
N GLY A 429 -2.19 24.26 40.63
CA GLY A 429 -3.31 24.44 39.71
C GLY A 429 -3.47 23.28 38.74
N THR A 430 -4.27 23.48 37.69
CA THR A 430 -4.43 22.50 36.59
C THR A 430 -3.60 22.94 35.38
N LEU A 431 -2.93 21.99 34.75
CA LEU A 431 -2.28 22.10 33.44
C LEU A 431 -3.07 21.27 32.43
N TYR A 432 -2.99 21.68 31.17
CA TYR A 432 -3.59 20.98 30.04
C TYR A 432 -2.50 20.83 28.96
N PHE A 433 -2.30 19.59 28.50
CA PHE A 433 -1.34 19.21 27.48
C PHE A 433 -2.09 18.61 26.28
N ASP A 434 -1.62 18.91 25.08
CA ASP A 434 -2.16 18.49 23.78
C ASP A 434 -1.00 18.54 22.74
N ASP A 435 -1.05 17.73 21.67
CA ASP A 435 0.01 17.55 20.64
C ASP A 435 1.47 17.49 21.16
N VAL A 436 1.78 16.65 22.16
CA VAL A 436 3.16 16.57 22.69
C VAL A 436 4.07 15.81 21.73
N CYS A 437 5.07 16.50 21.19
CA CYS A 437 5.99 15.99 20.19
C CYS A 437 7.45 16.33 20.55
N LEU A 438 8.26 15.32 20.88
CA LEU A 438 9.72 15.46 21.03
C LEU A 438 10.40 14.85 19.81
N TYR A 439 11.19 15.63 19.09
CA TYR A 439 11.94 15.21 17.91
C TYR A 439 13.39 15.69 17.93
N TYR A 440 14.26 15.09 17.12
CA TYR A 440 15.53 15.68 16.70
C TYR A 440 15.52 15.86 15.17
N GLU A 441 16.43 16.65 14.63
CA GLU A 441 16.56 16.83 13.17
C GLU A 441 17.72 15.98 12.63
N LYS A 442 17.49 15.28 11.51
CA LYS A 442 18.54 14.62 10.73
C LYS A 442 18.60 15.17 9.31
N SER A 443 19.77 15.11 8.69
CA SER A 443 19.91 15.36 7.26
C SER A 443 19.24 14.23 6.45
N ALA A 444 18.46 14.59 5.41
CA ALA A 444 17.88 13.66 4.47
C ALA A 444 17.71 14.28 3.06
N ASN A 445 17.76 13.41 2.05
CA ASN A 445 17.58 13.76 0.63
C ASN A 445 16.15 13.53 0.13
N ALA A 446 15.22 13.17 1.02
CA ALA A 446 13.80 12.99 0.72
C ALA A 446 12.96 13.35 1.96
N ILE A 447 11.74 13.86 1.73
CA ILE A 447 10.78 14.27 2.75
C ILE A 447 9.56 13.35 2.65
N PRO A 448 9.26 12.51 3.66
CA PRO A 448 8.05 11.70 3.68
C PRO A 448 6.78 12.55 3.56
N LEU A 449 5.81 12.11 2.76
CA LEU A 449 4.50 12.77 2.73
C LEU A 449 3.79 12.54 4.07
N THR A 450 3.20 13.61 4.59
CA THR A 450 2.28 13.55 5.74
C THR A 450 1.04 12.71 5.40
N PRO A 451 0.31 12.17 6.40
CA PRO A 451 -0.92 11.42 6.15
C PRO A 451 -1.95 12.20 5.32
N GLU A 452 -2.10 13.50 5.56
CA GLU A 452 -3.01 14.37 4.80
C GLU A 452 -2.58 14.52 3.34
N GLU A 453 -1.28 14.73 3.06
CA GLU A 453 -0.79 14.80 1.67
C GLU A 453 -0.96 13.47 0.93
N LYS A 454 -0.84 12.33 1.63
CA LYS A 454 -1.14 10.99 1.06
C LYS A 454 -2.63 10.86 0.78
N LYS A 455 -3.49 11.26 1.72
CA LYS A 455 -4.96 11.25 1.59
C LYS A 455 -5.44 12.11 0.42
N ASP A 456 -4.92 13.34 0.28
CA ASP A 456 -5.21 14.24 -0.84
C ASP A 456 -4.79 13.63 -2.19
N THR A 457 -3.56 13.13 -2.27
CA THR A 457 -2.99 12.60 -3.53
C THR A 457 -3.73 11.33 -3.98
N LEU A 458 -4.08 10.44 -3.05
CA LEU A 458 -4.86 9.24 -3.33
C LEU A 458 -6.33 9.57 -3.63
N THR A 459 -6.93 10.56 -2.96
CA THR A 459 -8.27 11.07 -3.29
C THR A 459 -8.31 11.63 -4.71
N TRP A 460 -7.26 12.32 -5.16
CA TRP A 460 -7.11 12.78 -6.54
C TRP A 460 -6.98 11.61 -7.53
N ALA A 461 -6.17 10.59 -7.21
CA ALA A 461 -6.04 9.40 -8.06
C ALA A 461 -7.36 8.64 -8.23
N LEU A 462 -8.09 8.46 -7.12
CA LEU A 462 -9.40 7.81 -7.07
C LEU A 462 -10.48 8.63 -7.82
N ASP A 463 -10.48 9.97 -7.69
CA ASP A 463 -11.39 10.85 -8.43
C ASP A 463 -11.21 10.72 -9.95
N ASN A 464 -9.96 10.70 -10.44
CA ASN A 464 -9.66 10.53 -11.87
C ASN A 464 -10.05 9.14 -12.39
N TRP A 465 -9.84 8.08 -11.61
CA TRP A 465 -10.25 6.72 -11.95
C TRP A 465 -11.76 6.61 -12.13
N ILE A 466 -12.55 7.06 -11.13
CA ILE A 466 -14.01 7.06 -11.19
C ILE A 466 -14.49 7.94 -12.35
N LYS A 467 -13.91 9.13 -12.53
CA LYS A 467 -14.24 10.04 -13.61
C LYS A 467 -14.06 9.39 -14.98
N GLY A 468 -12.91 8.78 -15.24
CA GLY A 468 -12.61 8.12 -16.51
C GLY A 468 -13.53 6.92 -16.78
N MET A 469 -13.88 6.15 -15.74
CA MET A 469 -14.83 5.04 -15.87
C MET A 469 -16.26 5.54 -16.20
N MET A 470 -16.72 6.61 -15.55
CA MET A 470 -18.03 7.21 -15.86
C MET A 470 -18.07 7.87 -17.24
N GLU A 471 -16.96 8.47 -17.69
CA GLU A 471 -16.83 9.02 -19.05
C GLU A 471 -16.88 7.91 -20.12
N ALA A 472 -16.08 6.85 -19.94
CA ALA A 472 -16.00 5.71 -20.85
C ALA A 472 -17.30 4.91 -20.97
N THR A 473 -18.16 4.98 -19.95
CA THR A 473 -19.45 4.28 -19.91
C THR A 473 -20.64 5.18 -20.30
N GLY A 474 -20.45 6.50 -20.38
CA GLY A 474 -21.39 7.45 -20.99
C GLY A 474 -22.83 7.36 -20.46
N GLY A 475 -22.98 7.15 -19.15
CA GLY A 475 -24.27 6.99 -18.49
C GLY A 475 -25.05 5.71 -18.80
N TYR A 476 -24.49 4.76 -19.58
CA TYR A 476 -25.18 3.52 -19.96
C TYR A 476 -25.17 2.44 -18.87
N VAL A 477 -24.11 2.39 -18.05
CA VAL A 477 -23.96 1.40 -16.98
C VAL A 477 -24.61 1.93 -15.71
N THR A 478 -25.85 1.51 -15.46
CA THR A 478 -26.71 2.06 -14.40
C THR A 478 -26.61 1.32 -13.06
N ALA A 479 -25.81 0.26 -12.95
CA ALA A 479 -25.58 -0.47 -11.71
C ALA A 479 -24.10 -0.84 -11.58
N TRP A 480 -23.55 -0.70 -10.37
CA TRP A 480 -22.14 -0.92 -10.05
C TRP A 480 -21.98 -1.51 -8.66
N ASP A 481 -20.96 -2.35 -8.47
CA ASP A 481 -20.36 -2.46 -7.15
C ASP A 481 -19.49 -1.23 -6.92
N LEU A 482 -19.93 -0.39 -5.99
CA LEU A 482 -19.27 0.84 -5.59
C LEU A 482 -17.98 0.53 -4.86
N ALA A 483 -18.05 -0.43 -3.94
CA ALA A 483 -16.91 -1.07 -3.33
C ALA A 483 -17.11 -2.59 -3.35
N ASN A 484 -16.02 -3.32 -3.61
CA ASN A 484 -15.96 -4.77 -3.58
C ASN A 484 -15.06 -5.21 -2.42
N GLU A 485 -15.46 -6.28 -1.73
CA GLU A 485 -14.70 -6.97 -0.68
C GLU A 485 -14.13 -6.00 0.36
N THR A 486 -15.03 -5.32 1.05
CA THR A 486 -14.69 -4.31 2.05
C THR A 486 -14.39 -4.92 3.41
N VAL A 487 -15.04 -6.04 3.78
CA VAL A 487 -14.94 -6.62 5.12
C VAL A 487 -13.88 -7.73 5.17
N SER A 488 -13.02 -7.72 6.19
CA SER A 488 -11.91 -8.66 6.37
C SER A 488 -12.41 -10.11 6.60
N GLY A 489 -13.38 -10.27 7.50
CA GLY A 489 -13.78 -11.56 8.06
C GLY A 489 -13.20 -11.86 9.44
N ALA A 490 -12.51 -10.90 10.06
CA ALA A 490 -11.97 -10.95 11.42
C ALA A 490 -12.54 -9.81 12.29
N ASP A 491 -12.53 -10.01 13.61
CA ASP A 491 -12.98 -9.10 14.69
C ASP A 491 -11.73 -8.81 15.53
N ASP A 492 -10.80 -8.03 14.97
CA ASP A 492 -9.45 -7.82 15.49
C ASP A 492 -9.43 -6.74 16.59
N ASP A 493 -10.35 -5.76 16.54
CA ASP A 493 -10.54 -4.75 17.60
C ASP A 493 -11.42 -5.23 18.78
N HIS A 494 -12.19 -6.30 18.55
CA HIS A 494 -13.12 -6.93 19.49
C HIS A 494 -14.39 -6.10 19.83
N ASP A 495 -14.85 -5.21 18.94
CA ASP A 495 -16.17 -4.54 19.07
C ASP A 495 -17.36 -5.48 18.77
N GLY A 496 -17.11 -6.61 18.08
CA GLY A 496 -18.10 -7.61 17.71
C GLY A 496 -18.65 -7.49 16.28
N ILE A 497 -18.11 -6.56 15.48
CA ILE A 497 -18.30 -6.38 14.04
C ILE A 497 -16.99 -6.74 13.33
N TYR A 498 -17.07 -7.38 12.17
CA TYR A 498 -15.87 -7.64 11.38
C TYR A 498 -15.29 -6.36 10.76
N ASP A 499 -13.98 -6.20 10.89
CA ASP A 499 -13.19 -5.08 10.42
C ASP A 499 -13.23 -4.89 8.91
N LEU A 500 -12.74 -3.75 8.45
CA LEU A 500 -12.42 -3.56 7.04
C LEU A 500 -11.09 -4.23 6.66
N GLN A 501 -10.93 -4.50 5.38
CA GLN A 501 -9.69 -4.96 4.76
C GLN A 501 -8.59 -3.88 4.89
N SER A 502 -7.47 -4.21 5.54
CA SER A 502 -6.33 -3.31 5.75
C SER A 502 -4.98 -4.00 5.46
N ALA A 503 -3.89 -3.23 5.43
CA ALA A 503 -2.54 -3.77 5.36
C ALA A 503 -2.12 -4.59 6.61
N GLU A 504 -2.86 -4.48 7.71
CA GLU A 504 -2.56 -5.19 8.97
C GLU A 504 -3.19 -6.59 9.02
N ASN A 505 -4.39 -6.76 8.44
CA ASN A 505 -5.08 -8.06 8.34
C ASN A 505 -5.01 -8.73 6.95
N GLY A 506 -4.40 -8.07 5.96
CA GLY A 506 -4.30 -8.52 4.57
C GLY A 506 -2.87 -8.81 4.04
N ASP A 507 -2.69 -8.69 2.73
CA ASP A 507 -1.39 -8.80 2.03
C ASP A 507 -1.09 -7.50 1.27
N PRO A 508 -0.34 -6.54 1.88
CA PRO A 508 0.04 -5.29 1.23
C PRO A 508 1.17 -5.43 0.18
N THR A 509 1.63 -6.66 -0.11
CA THR A 509 2.54 -6.91 -1.25
C THR A 509 1.78 -7.24 -2.54
N ALA A 510 0.55 -7.76 -2.41
CA ALA A 510 -0.33 -8.14 -3.52
C ALA A 510 -1.57 -7.24 -3.70
N ASN A 511 -1.87 -6.36 -2.72
CA ASN A 511 -3.06 -5.51 -2.70
C ASN A 511 -2.72 -4.05 -2.29
N PHE A 512 -3.67 -3.12 -2.47
CA PHE A 512 -3.58 -1.75 -2.00
C PHE A 512 -4.83 -1.37 -1.20
N TYR A 513 -4.66 -1.13 0.09
CA TYR A 513 -5.77 -0.88 1.00
C TYR A 513 -6.07 0.63 1.08
N TRP A 514 -7.13 1.05 0.40
CA TRP A 514 -7.59 2.44 0.39
C TRP A 514 -8.06 2.98 1.76
N PRO A 515 -8.71 2.19 2.66
CA PRO A 515 -9.09 2.65 4.00
C PRO A 515 -7.90 3.18 4.81
N ASP A 516 -6.75 2.50 4.76
CA ASP A 516 -5.52 2.84 5.50
C ASP A 516 -5.01 4.28 5.26
N TYR A 517 -5.37 4.88 4.12
CA TYR A 517 -4.97 6.24 3.75
C TYR A 517 -6.12 7.24 3.70
N LEU A 518 -7.34 6.80 3.36
CA LEU A 518 -8.50 7.69 3.21
C LEU A 518 -9.37 7.74 4.48
N GLY A 519 -9.32 6.68 5.30
CA GLY A 519 -10.19 6.44 6.44
C GLY A 519 -11.42 5.60 6.08
N ASP A 520 -11.76 4.63 6.94
CA ASP A 520 -12.84 3.64 6.80
C ASP A 520 -14.17 4.24 6.34
N ILE A 521 -14.50 5.41 6.87
CA ILE A 521 -15.75 6.11 6.62
C ILE A 521 -15.68 6.93 5.33
N ASP A 522 -14.58 7.64 5.09
CA ASP A 522 -14.46 8.57 3.97
C ASP A 522 -14.25 7.86 2.63
N TYR A 523 -13.56 6.71 2.59
CA TYR A 523 -13.29 5.96 1.35
C TYR A 523 -14.58 5.66 0.56
N VAL A 524 -15.58 5.05 1.22
CA VAL A 524 -16.86 4.70 0.56
C VAL A 524 -17.71 5.93 0.26
N ARG A 525 -17.64 6.99 1.08
CA ARG A 525 -18.32 8.27 0.81
C ARG A 525 -17.74 9.01 -0.39
N ILE A 526 -16.41 8.99 -0.55
CA ILE A 526 -15.72 9.53 -1.72
C ILE A 526 -16.13 8.75 -2.98
N LEU A 527 -16.05 7.41 -2.93
CA LEU A 527 -16.54 6.55 -4.01
C LEU A 527 -17.98 6.91 -4.42
N GLU A 528 -18.91 6.97 -3.46
CA GLU A 528 -20.34 7.27 -3.70
C GLU A 528 -20.49 8.62 -4.41
N SER A 529 -19.96 9.66 -3.77
CA SER A 529 -20.15 11.05 -4.18
C SER A 529 -19.56 11.32 -5.57
N LYS A 530 -18.34 10.81 -5.84
CA LYS A 530 -17.70 10.99 -7.15
C LYS A 530 -18.41 10.17 -8.22
N THR A 531 -18.89 8.96 -7.91
CA THR A 531 -19.64 8.12 -8.86
C THR A 531 -20.96 8.78 -9.25
N ARG A 532 -21.78 9.22 -8.28
CA ARG A 532 -23.05 9.92 -8.57
C ARG A 532 -22.83 11.22 -9.32
N LYS A 533 -21.79 12.00 -8.95
CA LYS A 533 -21.40 13.23 -9.67
C LYS A 533 -21.07 12.93 -11.13
N TYR A 534 -20.09 12.07 -11.39
CA TYR A 534 -19.58 11.87 -12.75
C TYR A 534 -20.55 11.09 -13.63
N PHE A 535 -21.33 10.15 -13.09
CA PHE A 535 -22.43 9.54 -13.83
C PHE A 535 -23.42 10.58 -14.37
N ALA A 536 -23.77 11.60 -13.57
CA ALA A 536 -24.60 12.71 -14.00
C ALA A 536 -23.89 13.66 -14.99
N GLU A 537 -22.60 13.97 -14.77
CA GLU A 537 -21.76 14.82 -15.62
C GLU A 537 -21.65 14.25 -17.05
N TYR A 538 -21.55 12.92 -17.18
CA TYR A 538 -21.44 12.19 -18.45
C TYR A 538 -22.77 11.66 -19.00
N GLY A 539 -23.89 12.26 -18.58
CA GLY A 539 -25.21 12.09 -19.24
C GLY A 539 -26.09 10.95 -18.72
N GLY A 540 -25.69 10.27 -17.64
CA GLY A 540 -26.53 9.34 -16.91
C GLY A 540 -27.62 10.06 -16.09
N ASN A 541 -28.78 9.43 -15.94
CA ASN A 541 -29.90 9.98 -15.16
C ASN A 541 -29.81 9.55 -13.68
N PRO A 542 -29.62 10.46 -12.69
CA PRO A 542 -29.32 10.09 -11.31
C PRO A 542 -30.36 9.21 -10.58
N SER A 543 -31.62 9.16 -11.03
CA SER A 543 -32.62 8.24 -10.47
C SER A 543 -32.33 6.77 -10.80
N ASP A 544 -31.58 6.52 -11.87
CA ASP A 544 -31.47 5.20 -12.49
C ASP A 544 -30.23 4.46 -11.98
N LEU A 545 -29.17 5.20 -11.62
CA LEU A 545 -27.95 4.67 -10.97
C LEU A 545 -28.25 3.91 -9.67
N LYS A 546 -27.69 2.71 -9.53
CA LYS A 546 -27.71 1.89 -8.31
C LYS A 546 -26.29 1.52 -7.89
N LEU A 547 -25.95 1.83 -6.65
CA LEU A 547 -24.64 1.58 -6.06
C LEU A 547 -24.74 0.50 -4.99
N PHE A 548 -24.04 -0.61 -5.22
CA PHE A 548 -23.99 -1.78 -4.34
C PHE A 548 -22.67 -1.83 -3.56
N ILE A 549 -22.66 -2.48 -2.41
CA ILE A 549 -21.41 -3.01 -1.82
C ILE A 549 -21.45 -4.53 -2.00
N ASN A 550 -20.39 -5.11 -2.58
CA ASN A 550 -20.32 -6.53 -2.95
C ASN A 550 -19.28 -7.26 -2.11
N ASP A 551 -19.57 -8.49 -1.68
CA ASP A 551 -18.63 -9.28 -0.88
C ASP A 551 -18.93 -10.79 -0.96
N PHE A 552 -17.92 -11.62 -0.67
CA PHE A 552 -18.03 -13.09 -0.54
C PHE A 552 -18.09 -13.52 0.93
N ASN A 553 -18.46 -14.79 1.18
CA ASN A 553 -18.64 -15.34 2.52
C ASN A 553 -19.67 -14.54 3.35
N LEU A 554 -20.71 -14.00 2.72
CA LEU A 554 -21.89 -13.48 3.44
C LEU A 554 -22.83 -14.64 3.82
N GLU A 555 -22.85 -15.65 2.96
CA GLU A 555 -23.43 -16.98 3.05
C GLU A 555 -22.76 -17.92 4.08
N SER A 556 -21.75 -17.43 4.80
CA SER A 556 -20.89 -18.19 5.72
C SER A 556 -21.65 -18.88 6.86
N TRP A 557 -21.40 -20.18 7.03
CA TRP A 557 -22.06 -21.01 8.04
C TRP A 557 -21.23 -21.26 9.30
N TRP A 558 -19.93 -20.98 9.26
CA TRP A 558 -18.98 -21.20 10.35
C TRP A 558 -18.94 -20.07 11.39
N ASP A 559 -19.32 -18.86 11.00
CA ASP A 559 -19.44 -17.65 11.84
C ASP A 559 -20.91 -17.28 12.15
N GLY A 560 -21.87 -18.03 11.57
CA GLY A 560 -23.30 -17.72 11.63
C GLY A 560 -23.68 -16.45 10.88
N ASN A 561 -23.09 -16.21 9.70
CA ASN A 561 -23.25 -15.01 8.87
C ASN A 561 -22.83 -13.71 9.58
N MET A 562 -21.75 -13.74 10.35
CA MET A 562 -21.20 -12.55 11.00
C MET A 562 -20.68 -11.54 9.98
N LYS A 563 -20.03 -11.99 8.89
CA LYS A 563 -19.62 -11.08 7.79
C LYS A 563 -20.81 -10.33 7.18
N ALA A 564 -21.95 -10.99 6.99
CA ALA A 564 -23.19 -10.34 6.51
C ALA A 564 -23.75 -9.31 7.50
N LYS A 565 -23.78 -9.62 8.80
CA LYS A 565 -24.20 -8.64 9.84
C LYS A 565 -23.27 -7.44 9.88
N SER A 566 -21.97 -7.69 9.72
CA SER A 566 -20.92 -6.69 9.79
C SER A 566 -20.96 -5.74 8.59
N LEU A 567 -21.15 -6.27 7.38
CA LEU A 567 -21.39 -5.46 6.19
C LEU A 567 -22.64 -4.59 6.34
N VAL A 568 -23.72 -5.13 6.93
CA VAL A 568 -24.94 -4.36 7.21
C VAL A 568 -24.70 -3.26 8.26
N GLU A 569 -23.80 -3.44 9.22
CA GLU A 569 -23.41 -2.37 10.17
C GLU A 569 -22.51 -1.32 9.52
N TRP A 570 -21.50 -1.72 8.75
CA TRP A 570 -20.63 -0.80 8.00
C TRP A 570 -21.41 0.08 7.03
N ILE A 571 -22.44 -0.45 6.36
CA ILE A 571 -23.30 0.38 5.51
C ILE A 571 -24.07 1.43 6.33
N LYS A 572 -24.50 1.14 7.57
CA LYS A 572 -25.07 2.18 8.46
C LYS A 572 -24.02 3.21 8.86
N ARG A 573 -22.78 2.78 9.18
CA ARG A 573 -21.65 3.67 9.51
C ARG A 573 -21.37 4.63 8.34
N TRP A 574 -21.38 4.15 7.09
CA TRP A 574 -21.21 4.97 5.88
C TRP A 574 -22.40 5.92 5.64
N GLU A 575 -23.65 5.46 5.70
CA GLU A 575 -24.86 6.28 5.47
C GLU A 575 -25.20 7.26 6.63
N ALA A 576 -24.47 7.21 7.75
CA ALA A 576 -24.73 8.03 8.95
C ALA A 576 -24.59 9.56 8.76
N ASP A 577 -24.08 10.03 7.62
CA ASP A 577 -24.05 11.47 7.28
C ASP A 577 -25.41 11.99 6.78
N GLY A 578 -26.36 11.09 6.45
CA GLY A 578 -27.67 11.44 5.89
C GLY A 578 -27.64 11.93 4.44
N VAL A 579 -26.52 11.75 3.72
CA VAL A 579 -26.30 12.18 2.32
C VAL A 579 -25.83 11.02 1.45
N THR A 580 -24.87 10.23 1.94
CA THR A 580 -24.36 9.02 1.31
C THR A 580 -25.46 7.96 1.24
N LYS A 581 -25.62 7.29 0.10
CA LYS A 581 -26.66 6.30 -0.14
C LYS A 581 -26.13 5.06 -0.84
N ILE A 582 -26.24 3.92 -0.17
CA ILE A 582 -26.00 2.59 -0.73
C ILE A 582 -27.34 1.99 -1.15
N ASP A 583 -27.54 1.80 -2.45
CA ASP A 583 -28.80 1.30 -3.03
C ASP A 583 -29.01 -0.20 -2.81
N GLY A 584 -27.92 -0.97 -2.68
CA GLY A 584 -27.99 -2.43 -2.62
C GLY A 584 -26.79 -3.13 -1.98
N ILE A 585 -26.91 -4.45 -1.84
CA ILE A 585 -25.87 -5.36 -1.39
C ILE A 585 -25.72 -6.48 -2.44
N GLY A 586 -24.48 -6.67 -2.91
CA GLY A 586 -24.06 -7.81 -3.71
C GLY A 586 -23.56 -8.94 -2.80
N THR A 587 -23.97 -10.16 -3.08
CA THR A 587 -23.38 -11.37 -2.49
C THR A 587 -22.81 -12.22 -3.61
N GLN A 588 -21.48 -12.38 -3.59
CA GLN A 588 -20.75 -13.09 -4.66
C GLN A 588 -21.27 -14.53 -4.78
N MET A 589 -21.45 -15.24 -3.66
CA MET A 589 -22.00 -16.59 -3.61
C MET A 589 -21.11 -17.62 -4.35
N HIS A 590 -19.79 -17.55 -4.10
CA HIS A 590 -18.79 -18.51 -4.59
C HIS A 590 -18.84 -19.84 -3.81
N VAL A 591 -19.97 -20.53 -3.89
CA VAL A 591 -20.28 -21.72 -3.09
C VAL A 591 -19.65 -22.99 -3.65
N SER A 592 -19.79 -24.12 -2.95
CA SER A 592 -19.53 -25.44 -3.51
C SER A 592 -20.57 -26.43 -2.98
N TYR A 593 -21.06 -27.33 -3.83
CA TYR A 593 -21.90 -28.43 -3.34
C TYR A 593 -21.04 -29.39 -2.52
N ILE A 594 -21.43 -29.63 -1.26
CA ILE A 594 -20.67 -30.48 -0.34
C ILE A 594 -21.27 -31.89 -0.32
N LEU A 595 -20.45 -32.92 -0.59
CA LEU A 595 -20.93 -34.31 -0.60
C LEU A 595 -21.32 -34.83 0.81
N ASN A 596 -20.85 -34.18 1.87
CA ASN A 596 -21.29 -34.41 3.24
C ASN A 596 -22.63 -33.69 3.50
N GLU A 597 -23.69 -34.47 3.67
CA GLU A 597 -25.07 -34.01 3.90
C GLU A 597 -25.20 -33.04 5.09
N ALA A 598 -24.39 -33.20 6.15
CA ALA A 598 -24.45 -32.33 7.33
C ALA A 598 -23.81 -30.95 7.09
N ASP A 599 -22.65 -30.93 6.43
CA ASP A 599 -21.97 -29.69 6.04
C ASP A 599 -22.83 -28.91 5.02
N GLN A 600 -23.39 -29.63 4.04
CA GLN A 600 -24.29 -29.09 3.02
C GLN A 600 -25.56 -28.50 3.64
N LYS A 601 -26.20 -29.21 4.59
CA LYS A 601 -27.38 -28.70 5.29
C LYS A 601 -27.09 -27.43 6.08
N ALA A 602 -25.91 -27.32 6.71
CA ALA A 602 -25.48 -26.12 7.43
C ALA A 602 -25.25 -24.93 6.47
N GLN A 603 -24.62 -25.16 5.32
CA GLN A 603 -24.46 -24.15 4.25
C GLN A 603 -25.84 -23.65 3.75
N GLU A 604 -26.79 -24.55 3.49
CA GLU A 604 -28.16 -24.18 3.09
C GLU A 604 -28.90 -23.33 4.13
N ASP A 605 -28.80 -23.68 5.42
CA ASP A 605 -29.46 -22.93 6.49
C ASP A 605 -28.82 -21.56 6.71
N ALA A 606 -27.51 -21.43 6.50
CA ALA A 606 -26.79 -20.16 6.50
C ALA A 606 -27.13 -19.27 5.29
N ILE A 607 -27.30 -19.83 4.09
CA ILE A 607 -27.79 -19.09 2.91
C ILE A 607 -29.20 -18.55 3.16
N VAL A 608 -30.09 -19.36 3.75
CA VAL A 608 -31.44 -18.95 4.16
C VAL A 608 -31.42 -17.88 5.26
N ASN A 609 -30.41 -17.89 6.13
CA ASN A 609 -30.24 -16.86 7.17
C ASN A 609 -29.67 -15.55 6.61
N MET A 610 -28.65 -15.63 5.74
CA MET A 610 -28.10 -14.49 5.01
C MET A 610 -29.18 -13.76 4.20
N PHE A 611 -30.01 -14.47 3.41
CA PHE A 611 -31.07 -13.79 2.64
C PHE A 611 -32.06 -13.04 3.54
N LYS A 612 -32.32 -13.49 4.78
CA LYS A 612 -33.16 -12.74 5.74
C LYS A 612 -32.46 -11.48 6.23
N ILE A 613 -31.18 -11.59 6.63
CA ILE A 613 -30.35 -10.44 7.04
C ILE A 613 -30.31 -9.38 5.93
N LEU A 614 -30.14 -9.79 4.68
CA LEU A 614 -30.12 -8.89 3.53
C LEU A 614 -31.50 -8.29 3.22
N ALA A 615 -32.58 -9.09 3.30
CA ALA A 615 -33.95 -8.60 3.13
C ALA A 615 -34.32 -7.54 4.18
N GLU A 616 -33.99 -7.77 5.46
CA GLU A 616 -34.27 -6.87 6.59
C GLU A 616 -33.64 -5.46 6.44
N THR A 617 -32.65 -5.28 5.56
CA THR A 617 -32.07 -3.95 5.25
C THR A 617 -33.00 -3.02 4.45
N GLY A 618 -34.00 -3.57 3.74
CA GLY A 618 -34.80 -2.83 2.75
C GLY A 618 -34.04 -2.40 1.49
N LYS A 619 -32.77 -2.80 1.30
CA LYS A 619 -31.93 -2.47 0.14
C LYS A 619 -32.11 -3.48 -0.98
N LEU A 620 -31.70 -3.13 -2.21
CA LEU A 620 -31.63 -4.10 -3.31
C LEU A 620 -30.66 -5.23 -2.97
N VAL A 621 -30.97 -6.46 -3.37
CA VAL A 621 -30.10 -7.62 -3.21
C VAL A 621 -29.82 -8.22 -4.57
N LYS A 622 -28.53 -8.42 -4.90
CA LYS A 622 -28.07 -9.11 -6.11
C LYS A 622 -27.23 -10.32 -5.70
N ILE A 623 -27.48 -11.47 -6.31
CA ILE A 623 -26.46 -12.53 -6.34
C ILE A 623 -25.55 -12.20 -7.53
N SER A 624 -24.30 -11.82 -7.25
CA SER A 624 -23.44 -11.11 -8.20
C SER A 624 -22.52 -12.03 -9.00
N GLU A 625 -22.01 -13.10 -8.39
CA GLU A 625 -20.90 -13.91 -8.94
C GLU A 625 -21.11 -15.41 -8.69
N LEU A 626 -22.35 -15.90 -8.82
CA LEU A 626 -22.71 -17.27 -8.48
C LEU A 626 -21.94 -18.28 -9.34
N ASP A 627 -21.06 -19.05 -8.71
CA ASP A 627 -20.52 -20.30 -9.24
C ASP A 627 -20.53 -21.41 -8.19
N MET A 628 -20.37 -22.64 -8.65
CA MET A 628 -20.49 -23.82 -7.79
C MET A 628 -19.48 -24.89 -8.19
N GLY A 629 -18.47 -25.08 -7.34
CA GLY A 629 -17.64 -26.29 -7.35
C GLY A 629 -18.34 -27.47 -6.68
N ILE A 630 -17.67 -28.62 -6.61
CA ILE A 630 -18.10 -29.78 -5.80
C ILE A 630 -16.92 -30.20 -4.92
N VAL A 631 -17.16 -30.45 -3.63
CA VAL A 631 -16.14 -30.84 -2.64
C VAL A 631 -16.58 -32.04 -1.80
N ASP A 632 -15.64 -32.85 -1.34
CA ASP A 632 -15.92 -34.05 -0.53
C ASP A 632 -16.51 -33.74 0.85
N LYS A 633 -16.16 -32.57 1.39
CA LYS A 633 -16.47 -32.08 2.74
C LYS A 633 -16.30 -30.56 2.82
N ALA A 634 -16.69 -29.97 3.95
CA ALA A 634 -16.36 -28.58 4.31
C ALA A 634 -14.87 -28.24 4.06
N PHE A 635 -14.62 -27.16 3.31
CA PHE A 635 -13.27 -26.66 2.97
C PHE A 635 -12.36 -27.70 2.27
N GLY A 636 -12.96 -28.69 1.57
CA GLY A 636 -12.25 -29.66 0.75
C GLY A 636 -11.74 -29.08 -0.58
N THR A 637 -10.90 -29.84 -1.28
CA THR A 637 -10.40 -29.47 -2.61
C THR A 637 -11.48 -29.73 -3.67
N GLY A 638 -11.69 -28.77 -4.58
CA GLY A 638 -12.66 -28.91 -5.68
C GLY A 638 -12.38 -30.11 -6.59
N ILE A 639 -13.40 -30.97 -6.76
CA ILE A 639 -13.36 -32.13 -7.65
C ILE A 639 -13.32 -31.63 -9.10
N LYS A 640 -12.31 -32.06 -9.86
CA LYS A 640 -12.11 -31.63 -11.25
C LYS A 640 -13.13 -32.29 -12.19
N THR A 641 -13.60 -31.55 -13.19
CA THR A 641 -14.74 -31.88 -14.07
C THR A 641 -14.72 -33.30 -14.62
N GLU A 642 -13.55 -33.78 -15.04
CA GLU A 642 -13.32 -35.15 -15.57
C GLU A 642 -13.61 -36.28 -14.56
N ASN A 643 -13.64 -35.98 -13.26
CA ASN A 643 -13.86 -36.93 -12.16
C ASN A 643 -15.29 -36.82 -11.55
N VAL A 644 -16.12 -35.91 -12.04
CA VAL A 644 -17.47 -35.65 -11.50
C VAL A 644 -18.49 -36.63 -12.11
N THR A 645 -19.25 -37.34 -11.27
CA THR A 645 -20.31 -38.25 -11.73
C THR A 645 -21.60 -37.51 -12.09
N PHE A 646 -22.44 -38.11 -12.93
CA PHE A 646 -23.75 -37.55 -13.28
C PHE A 646 -24.62 -37.27 -12.04
N GLU A 647 -24.64 -38.18 -11.06
CA GLU A 647 -25.36 -38.00 -9.78
C GLU A 647 -24.87 -36.76 -9.01
N GLN A 648 -23.55 -36.51 -9.01
CA GLN A 648 -22.97 -35.31 -8.39
C GLN A 648 -23.37 -34.04 -9.15
N GLN A 649 -23.46 -34.08 -10.48
CA GLN A 649 -23.98 -32.95 -11.28
C GLN A 649 -25.47 -32.69 -11.03
N GLN A 650 -26.28 -33.74 -10.81
CA GLN A 650 -27.69 -33.59 -10.44
C GLN A 650 -27.85 -32.95 -9.06
N LYS A 651 -27.10 -33.40 -8.05
CA LYS A 651 -27.11 -32.79 -6.70
C LYS A 651 -26.63 -31.34 -6.70
N MET A 652 -25.63 -31.02 -7.52
CA MET A 652 -25.21 -29.64 -7.78
C MET A 652 -26.34 -28.80 -8.41
N ALA A 653 -27.11 -29.37 -9.35
CA ALA A 653 -28.29 -28.71 -9.94
C ALA A 653 -29.45 -28.53 -8.95
N GLU A 654 -29.67 -29.48 -8.03
CA GLU A 654 -30.61 -29.35 -6.92
C GLU A 654 -30.21 -28.19 -5.99
N PHE A 655 -28.91 -28.00 -5.72
CA PHE A 655 -28.44 -26.88 -4.90
C PHE A 655 -28.52 -25.53 -5.63
N TYR A 656 -28.23 -25.46 -6.93
CA TYR A 656 -28.55 -24.28 -7.76
C TYR A 656 -30.06 -23.94 -7.70
N THR A 657 -30.92 -24.96 -7.80
CA THR A 657 -32.38 -24.81 -7.69
C THR A 657 -32.78 -24.25 -6.33
N PHE A 658 -32.18 -24.75 -5.24
CA PHE A 658 -32.40 -24.29 -3.87
C PHE A 658 -32.04 -22.80 -3.69
N ILE A 659 -30.81 -22.39 -4.07
CA ILE A 659 -30.33 -21.02 -3.87
C ILE A 659 -31.24 -20.02 -4.60
N ILE A 660 -31.54 -20.30 -5.87
CA ILE A 660 -32.37 -19.41 -6.71
C ILE A 660 -33.80 -19.32 -6.17
N ARG A 661 -34.41 -20.45 -5.77
CA ARG A 661 -35.75 -20.44 -5.14
C ARG A 661 -35.75 -19.70 -3.81
N LYS A 662 -34.73 -19.85 -2.96
CA LYS A 662 -34.64 -19.14 -1.68
C LYS A 662 -34.40 -17.64 -1.83
N TYR A 663 -33.71 -17.20 -2.88
CA TYR A 663 -33.67 -15.78 -3.25
C TYR A 663 -35.09 -15.26 -3.56
N PHE A 664 -35.85 -15.92 -4.44
CA PHE A 664 -37.21 -15.50 -4.79
C PHE A 664 -38.24 -15.63 -3.64
N GLU A 665 -38.04 -16.57 -2.71
CA GLU A 665 -38.91 -16.81 -1.54
C GLU A 665 -38.67 -15.80 -0.40
N ILE A 666 -37.42 -15.36 -0.20
CA ILE A 666 -37.02 -14.60 1.00
C ILE A 666 -36.81 -13.11 0.69
N ILE A 667 -36.25 -12.76 -0.46
CA ILE A 667 -36.03 -11.35 -0.84
C ILE A 667 -37.35 -10.77 -1.41
N PRO A 668 -37.91 -9.68 -0.88
CA PRO A 668 -39.09 -9.02 -1.44
C PRO A 668 -38.89 -8.60 -2.91
N ALA A 669 -39.93 -8.69 -3.74
CA ALA A 669 -39.82 -8.50 -5.19
C ALA A 669 -39.30 -7.11 -5.59
N GLU A 670 -39.55 -6.08 -4.77
CA GLU A 670 -39.02 -4.73 -4.91
C GLU A 670 -37.52 -4.62 -4.58
N GLN A 671 -36.97 -5.57 -3.82
CA GLN A 671 -35.54 -5.68 -3.48
C GLN A 671 -34.78 -6.61 -4.45
N GLN A 672 -35.47 -7.42 -5.25
CA GLN A 672 -34.84 -8.38 -6.16
C GLN A 672 -34.21 -7.71 -7.40
N TYR A 673 -32.93 -7.33 -7.33
CA TYR A 673 -32.23 -6.77 -8.49
C TYR A 673 -31.93 -7.82 -9.56
N GLY A 674 -31.39 -8.98 -9.17
CA GLY A 674 -30.93 -9.97 -10.14
C GLY A 674 -30.05 -11.09 -9.58
N ILE A 675 -29.78 -12.06 -10.45
CA ILE A 675 -28.83 -13.16 -10.23
C ILE A 675 -27.88 -13.20 -11.42
N THR A 676 -26.58 -13.34 -11.17
CA THR A 676 -25.55 -13.40 -12.21
C THR A 676 -24.68 -14.63 -12.01
N GLN A 677 -24.55 -15.43 -13.07
CA GLN A 677 -23.66 -16.59 -13.12
C GLN A 677 -22.22 -16.11 -13.35
N TRP A 678 -21.27 -16.62 -12.57
CA TRP A 678 -19.85 -16.47 -12.84
C TRP A 678 -19.35 -17.60 -13.75
N CYS A 679 -18.73 -17.24 -14.88
CA CYS A 679 -18.34 -18.14 -15.98
C CYS A 679 -19.49 -18.89 -16.67
N ALA A 680 -19.51 -18.92 -18.01
CA ALA A 680 -20.46 -19.73 -18.77
C ALA A 680 -20.06 -21.22 -18.79
N THR A 681 -18.81 -21.50 -19.16
CA THR A 681 -18.28 -22.87 -19.23
C THR A 681 -17.63 -23.31 -17.93
N ASP A 682 -17.40 -24.61 -17.80
CA ASP A 682 -16.43 -25.15 -16.84
C ASP A 682 -15.06 -24.48 -16.95
N SER A 683 -14.33 -24.46 -15.84
CA SER A 683 -13.08 -23.73 -15.74
C SER A 683 -11.94 -24.49 -16.46
N PRO A 684 -11.17 -23.85 -17.36
CA PRO A 684 -9.96 -24.44 -17.93
C PRO A 684 -8.99 -24.94 -16.86
N ALA A 685 -8.24 -26.01 -17.15
CA ALA A 685 -7.32 -26.63 -16.18
C ALA A 685 -6.15 -25.71 -15.76
N ASP A 686 -5.84 -24.70 -16.57
CA ASP A 686 -4.83 -23.66 -16.38
C ASP A 686 -5.41 -22.32 -15.88
N SER A 687 -6.72 -22.24 -15.62
CA SER A 687 -7.36 -21.05 -15.06
C SER A 687 -6.90 -20.79 -13.62
N GLY A 688 -6.55 -19.53 -13.33
CA GLY A 688 -6.27 -19.07 -11.96
C GLY A 688 -7.51 -19.06 -11.05
N TRP A 689 -8.72 -19.10 -11.61
CA TRP A 689 -9.96 -19.23 -10.84
C TRP A 689 -10.55 -20.64 -10.99
N ARG A 690 -10.61 -21.39 -9.88
CA ARG A 690 -11.16 -22.75 -9.78
C ARG A 690 -10.71 -23.71 -10.90
N GLY A 691 -9.42 -23.66 -11.28
CA GLY A 691 -8.91 -24.33 -12.49
C GLY A 691 -9.30 -25.80 -12.60
N GLY A 692 -10.00 -26.16 -13.69
CA GLY A 692 -10.47 -27.52 -13.96
C GLY A 692 -11.75 -27.97 -13.23
N GLU A 693 -12.50 -27.08 -12.57
CA GLU A 693 -13.72 -27.42 -11.81
C GLU A 693 -15.04 -27.28 -12.60
N PRO A 694 -16.11 -28.00 -12.21
CA PRO A 694 -17.37 -28.11 -12.95
C PRO A 694 -18.30 -26.90 -12.76
N VAL A 695 -17.75 -25.69 -12.77
CA VAL A 695 -18.42 -24.44 -12.35
C VAL A 695 -19.53 -23.96 -13.28
N GLY A 696 -19.46 -24.29 -14.57
CA GLY A 696 -20.29 -23.67 -15.60
C GLY A 696 -21.69 -24.27 -15.75
N LEU A 697 -22.59 -23.51 -16.36
CA LEU A 697 -23.87 -24.05 -16.84
C LEU A 697 -23.69 -24.88 -18.13
N TRP A 698 -22.55 -24.70 -18.80
CA TRP A 698 -22.10 -25.45 -19.97
C TRP A 698 -20.74 -26.13 -19.73
N ASP A 699 -20.43 -27.18 -20.49
CA ASP A 699 -19.07 -27.74 -20.56
C ASP A 699 -18.14 -26.85 -21.42
N LEU A 700 -16.85 -27.19 -21.49
CA LEU A 700 -15.86 -26.49 -22.33
C LEU A 700 -16.14 -26.55 -23.85
N ASN A 701 -17.10 -27.36 -24.30
CA ASN A 701 -17.57 -27.46 -25.69
C ASN A 701 -18.90 -26.73 -25.90
N TYR A 702 -19.40 -26.00 -24.90
CA TYR A 702 -20.71 -25.33 -24.87
C TYR A 702 -21.93 -26.28 -24.98
N ASN A 703 -21.80 -27.54 -24.58
CA ASN A 703 -22.94 -28.42 -24.28
C ASN A 703 -23.53 -28.03 -22.92
N ARG A 704 -24.86 -28.04 -22.77
CA ARG A 704 -25.49 -27.79 -21.46
C ARG A 704 -25.17 -28.92 -20.47
N LYS A 705 -25.04 -28.55 -19.19
CA LYS A 705 -24.91 -29.47 -18.04
C LYS A 705 -26.20 -29.48 -17.19
N PRO A 706 -26.39 -30.42 -16.26
CA PRO A 706 -27.49 -30.38 -15.29
C PRO A 706 -27.54 -29.07 -14.48
N ALA A 707 -26.42 -28.37 -14.29
CA ALA A 707 -26.40 -27.02 -13.70
C ALA A 707 -27.33 -26.03 -14.44
N TYR A 708 -27.43 -26.12 -15.77
CA TYR A 708 -28.39 -25.35 -16.58
C TYR A 708 -29.83 -25.67 -16.20
N GLU A 709 -30.16 -26.96 -16.00
CA GLU A 709 -31.45 -27.40 -15.48
C GLU A 709 -31.71 -26.88 -14.06
N GLY A 710 -30.69 -26.84 -13.20
CA GLY A 710 -30.77 -26.25 -11.87
C GLY A 710 -31.17 -24.77 -11.92
N PHE A 711 -30.60 -24.00 -12.85
CA PHE A 711 -31.05 -22.64 -13.14
C PHE A 711 -32.49 -22.61 -13.66
N VAL A 712 -32.85 -23.45 -14.64
CA VAL A 712 -34.23 -23.49 -15.19
C VAL A 712 -35.26 -23.79 -14.09
N ASN A 713 -35.00 -24.77 -13.24
CA ASN A 713 -35.90 -25.17 -12.15
C ASN A 713 -35.89 -24.18 -10.97
N GLY A 714 -34.80 -23.43 -10.80
CA GLY A 714 -34.71 -22.30 -9.89
C GLY A 714 -35.54 -21.09 -10.33
N LEU A 715 -35.43 -20.71 -11.60
CA LEU A 715 -36.12 -19.55 -12.20
C LEU A 715 -37.62 -19.80 -12.39
N ARG A 716 -38.02 -21.04 -12.72
CA ARG A 716 -39.42 -21.46 -12.73
C ARG A 716 -39.98 -21.43 -11.31
N GLY A 717 -40.92 -20.53 -11.07
CA GLY A 717 -41.71 -20.47 -9.84
C GLY A 717 -42.45 -21.79 -9.54
N THR A 718 -42.97 -21.91 -8.32
CA THR A 718 -43.46 -23.17 -7.72
C THR A 718 -44.70 -23.82 -8.36
N ASP A 719 -45.24 -23.25 -9.43
CA ASP A 719 -46.56 -23.61 -9.98
C ASP A 719 -46.50 -24.68 -11.10
N VAL A 720 -45.46 -25.53 -11.09
CA VAL A 720 -45.28 -26.63 -12.07
C VAL A 720 -44.79 -27.92 -11.41
N GLU A 721 -45.72 -28.65 -10.77
CA GLU A 721 -45.68 -30.11 -10.54
C GLU A 721 -46.84 -30.79 -11.29
#